data_AF-A0A7N0U621-F1
#
_entry.id   AF-A0A7N0U621-F1
#
_cell.length_a   1.000
_cell.length_b   1.000
_cell.length_c   1.000
_cell.angle_alpha   90.00
_cell.angle_beta   90.00
_cell.angle_gamma   90.00
#
_symmetry.space_group_name_H-M   'P 1'
#
loop_
_entity.id
_entity.type
_entity.pdbx_description
1 polymer ?
#
loop_
_entity_poly.entity_id
_entity_poly.type
_entity_poly.pdbx_seq_one_letter_code
_entity_poly.pdbx_strand_id
1 'polypeptide(L)'
;MELANDEKPVDSRKLAGLILKNALDAKEQHRKFELVQRWLALDVNLKSQVKSCLLKTLSSLVYEARSTASQVIAKVAGIELPQKQWPELIGSLLSNIHQLPGHVKQATLETLGYLCEEVSPDVVEQDQVNKILTAVVQGMSSSEGNIEVRLAATRALYNALGFAQANFSNDMERDYIMRVVCEATLSPEVKIRQAAYECLVSISSTYYEKLAPYIQDIFNITAKAVREDEEPVALQAIEFWSSICDEEIDILDEYGGEFTGDSEIPCFYFIKQALSALVPLLLETLLKQEEDQDQDEGAWNIAMAGGTCLGLVARTVGDEIVPLVFPFIEENISKPDWRQREAATYAFGSILEGPSPEKLTPIVNSALNFMLNSLTSDPNSHVKDTTAWTLGRVFEFLHGSTVETPVITPDNCQQIITVLLQSMKDAPNVAEKACGALYFLAQGYEDVSSSSPLTPFFEEIVRSLLTVTHREDAGESRLRTAAYETLNEVVRCSTEETAAMVLQLVPIIMTELHQTVEAQKLSSDEREKQTELQGLLCGCLQVIIQKLGSSDSTRYAFMQYADQMMGLFLRVFACRNATVHEEAMLAIGALAYLSGPDFAKYMPEFYKYLEMGLQNFEEYQFIGKDASKNICKQGRVSQLQGIS
;
A
#
# COMPACT_ATOMS: atom_id res chain seq x y z
N MET A 1 -30.92 -17.36 23.43
CA MET A 1 -29.88 -17.10 22.41
C MET A 1 -28.75 -18.08 22.63
N GLU A 2 -28.33 -18.81 21.58
CA GLU A 2 -27.33 -19.89 21.69
C GLU A 2 -25.97 -19.40 22.21
N LEU A 3 -25.52 -18.22 21.76
CA LEU A 3 -24.32 -17.53 22.25
C LEU A 3 -24.28 -17.33 23.78
N ALA A 4 -25.42 -17.05 24.41
CA ALA A 4 -25.52 -16.78 25.85
C ALA A 4 -25.68 -18.03 26.73
N ASN A 5 -25.73 -19.23 26.14
CA ASN A 5 -25.91 -20.47 26.90
C ASN A 5 -24.55 -21.14 27.16
N ASP A 6 -24.11 -21.15 28.41
CA ASP A 6 -22.82 -21.74 28.83
C ASP A 6 -22.77 -23.27 28.74
N GLU A 7 -23.90 -23.95 28.57
CA GLU A 7 -23.96 -25.40 28.36
C GLU A 7 -23.70 -25.80 26.89
N LYS A 8 -23.65 -24.83 25.97
CA LYS A 8 -23.45 -25.08 24.54
C LYS A 8 -21.97 -25.13 24.17
N PRO A 9 -21.58 -25.91 23.14
CA PRO A 9 -20.20 -25.96 22.66
C PRO A 9 -19.69 -24.59 22.24
N VAL A 10 -18.41 -24.30 22.51
CA VAL A 10 -17.77 -23.02 22.20
C VAL A 10 -17.94 -22.63 20.73
N ASP A 11 -17.75 -23.57 19.81
CA ASP A 11 -17.88 -23.34 18.37
C ASP A 11 -19.32 -22.97 17.96
N SER A 12 -20.32 -23.60 18.59
CA SER A 12 -21.73 -23.31 18.30
C SER A 12 -22.12 -21.93 18.82
N ARG A 13 -21.59 -21.53 19.99
CA ARG A 13 -21.77 -20.17 20.54
C ARG A 13 -21.11 -19.12 19.64
N LYS A 14 -19.86 -19.34 19.22
CA LYS A 14 -19.11 -18.47 18.31
C LYS A 14 -19.84 -18.32 16.98
N LEU A 15 -20.26 -19.43 16.37
CA LEU A 15 -21.03 -19.43 15.11
C LEU A 15 -22.34 -18.65 15.25
N ALA A 16 -23.10 -18.87 16.32
CA ALA A 16 -24.35 -18.15 16.57
C ALA A 16 -24.13 -16.63 16.66
N GLY A 17 -23.06 -16.19 17.31
CA GLY A 17 -22.71 -14.78 17.37
C GLY A 17 -22.24 -14.19 16.04
N LEU A 18 -21.45 -14.93 15.26
CA LEU A 18 -21.04 -14.51 13.92
C LEU A 18 -22.23 -14.39 12.96
N ILE A 19 -23.18 -15.33 13.01
CA ILE A 19 -24.43 -15.26 12.24
C ILE A 19 -25.21 -14.00 12.63
N LEU A 20 -25.31 -13.70 13.92
CA LEU A 20 -26.00 -12.49 14.39
C LEU A 20 -25.27 -11.22 13.93
N LYS A 21 -23.93 -11.17 14.02
CA LYS A 21 -23.13 -10.05 13.51
C LYS A 21 -23.37 -9.81 12.02
N ASN A 22 -23.33 -10.87 11.20
CA ASN A 22 -23.55 -10.79 9.76
C ASN A 22 -25.02 -10.48 9.39
N ALA A 23 -25.94 -10.55 10.34
CA ALA A 23 -27.31 -10.08 10.18
C ALA A 23 -27.49 -8.59 10.50
N LEU A 24 -26.43 -7.91 10.99
CA LEU A 24 -26.42 -6.50 11.38
C LEU A 24 -25.53 -5.64 10.48
N ASP A 25 -24.53 -6.26 9.83
CA ASP A 25 -23.49 -5.55 9.11
C ASP A 25 -23.13 -6.25 7.80
N ALA A 26 -22.67 -5.47 6.83
CA ALA A 26 -22.20 -5.97 5.54
C ALA A 26 -21.13 -5.01 4.99
N LYS A 27 -20.21 -5.55 4.19
CA LYS A 27 -19.21 -4.73 3.48
C LYS A 27 -19.85 -3.77 2.48
N GLU A 28 -20.92 -4.22 1.82
CA GLU A 28 -21.67 -3.41 0.85
C GLU A 28 -22.65 -2.47 1.54
N GLN A 29 -22.55 -1.17 1.24
CA GLN A 29 -23.33 -0.13 1.91
C GLN A 29 -24.86 -0.31 1.73
N HIS A 30 -25.32 -0.70 0.54
CA HIS A 30 -26.74 -0.96 0.30
C HIS A 30 -27.25 -2.12 1.15
N ARG A 31 -26.50 -3.23 1.17
CA ARG A 31 -26.84 -4.40 1.99
C ARG A 31 -26.81 -4.06 3.47
N LYS A 32 -25.81 -3.29 3.92
CA LYS A 32 -25.73 -2.78 5.30
C LYS A 32 -27.00 -2.00 5.65
N PHE A 33 -27.42 -1.07 4.79
CA PHE A 33 -28.65 -0.31 4.99
C PHE A 33 -29.89 -1.21 5.15
N GLU A 34 -30.07 -2.21 4.28
CA GLU A 34 -31.18 -3.17 4.40
C GLU A 34 -31.17 -3.92 5.75
N LEU A 35 -30.00 -4.41 6.17
CA LEU A 35 -29.83 -5.13 7.42
C LEU A 35 -30.12 -4.24 8.64
N VAL A 36 -29.66 -2.99 8.61
CA VAL A 36 -29.95 -1.97 9.63
C VAL A 36 -31.46 -1.71 9.72
N GLN A 37 -32.14 -1.48 8.59
CA GLN A 37 -33.59 -1.29 8.58
C GLN A 37 -34.33 -2.52 9.12
N ARG A 38 -33.87 -3.72 8.75
CA ARG A 38 -34.43 -4.98 9.24
C ARG A 38 -34.29 -5.11 10.76
N TRP A 39 -33.15 -4.74 11.33
CA TRP A 39 -32.96 -4.72 12.78
C TRP A 39 -33.88 -3.71 13.46
N LEU A 40 -33.94 -2.48 12.96
CA LEU A 40 -34.77 -1.42 13.54
C LEU A 40 -36.26 -1.78 13.56
N ALA A 41 -36.74 -2.51 12.54
CA ALA A 41 -38.11 -3.00 12.40
C ALA A 41 -38.47 -4.18 13.32
N LEU A 42 -37.51 -4.79 14.04
CA LEU A 42 -37.79 -5.88 14.97
C LEU A 42 -38.60 -5.42 16.19
N ASP A 43 -39.38 -6.35 16.74
CA ASP A 43 -40.11 -6.14 17.99
C ASP A 43 -39.19 -5.67 19.13
N VAL A 44 -39.65 -4.68 19.90
CA VAL A 44 -38.86 -4.05 20.97
C VAL A 44 -38.50 -5.06 22.07
N ASN A 45 -39.40 -6.00 22.40
CA ASN A 45 -39.11 -7.02 23.42
C ASN A 45 -38.05 -8.00 22.92
N LEU A 46 -38.11 -8.37 21.64
CA LEU A 46 -37.09 -9.22 21.02
C LEU A 46 -35.72 -8.52 21.04
N LYS A 47 -35.64 -7.25 20.63
CA LYS A 47 -34.41 -6.46 20.70
C LYS A 47 -33.88 -6.41 22.13
N SER A 48 -34.74 -6.08 23.11
CA SER A 48 -34.37 -6.05 24.52
C SER A 48 -33.82 -7.39 25.01
N GLN A 49 -34.46 -8.51 24.65
CA GLN A 49 -34.01 -9.85 25.02
C GLN A 49 -32.64 -10.19 24.42
N VAL A 50 -32.40 -9.84 23.15
CA VAL A 50 -31.09 -10.02 22.51
C VAL A 50 -30.03 -9.19 23.22
N LYS A 51 -30.30 -7.89 23.46
CA LYS A 51 -29.40 -6.97 24.18
C LYS A 51 -29.04 -7.48 25.58
N SER A 52 -30.01 -7.92 26.38
CA SER A 52 -29.76 -8.50 27.70
C SER A 52 -28.93 -9.80 27.62
N CYS A 53 -29.19 -10.66 26.63
CA CYS A 53 -28.42 -11.88 26.43
C CYS A 53 -26.96 -11.58 26.06
N LEU A 54 -26.72 -10.58 25.21
CA LEU A 54 -25.38 -10.14 24.82
C LEU A 54 -24.61 -9.60 26.03
N LEU A 55 -25.20 -8.66 26.79
CA LEU A 55 -24.58 -8.10 27.99
C LEU A 55 -24.26 -9.18 29.04
N LYS A 56 -25.17 -10.15 29.24
CA LYS A 56 -24.91 -11.29 30.14
C LYS A 56 -23.73 -12.15 29.65
N THR A 57 -23.57 -12.30 28.34
CA THR A 57 -22.50 -13.12 27.76
C THR A 57 -21.10 -12.56 28.05
N LEU A 58 -20.97 -11.24 28.29
CA LEU A 58 -19.70 -10.63 28.72
C LEU A 58 -19.18 -11.20 30.05
N SER A 59 -20.04 -11.81 30.87
CA SER A 59 -19.65 -12.47 32.12
C SER A 59 -19.27 -13.94 31.98
N SER A 60 -19.39 -14.52 30.77
CA SER A 60 -19.05 -15.91 30.47
C SER A 60 -17.59 -16.21 30.77
N LEU A 61 -17.27 -17.44 31.19
CA LEU A 61 -15.88 -17.88 31.38
C LEU A 61 -15.17 -18.17 30.05
N VAL A 62 -15.91 -18.37 28.96
CA VAL A 62 -15.37 -18.67 27.62
C VAL A 62 -15.00 -17.39 26.89
N TYR A 63 -13.71 -17.22 26.56
CA TYR A 63 -13.19 -16.03 25.90
C TYR A 63 -13.84 -15.77 24.53
N GLU A 64 -13.94 -16.81 23.70
CA GLU A 64 -14.49 -16.71 22.34
C GLU A 64 -15.95 -16.24 22.35
N ALA A 65 -16.73 -16.66 23.36
CA ALA A 65 -18.10 -16.21 23.53
C ALA A 65 -18.17 -14.74 23.95
N ARG A 66 -17.29 -14.30 24.87
CA ARG A 66 -17.19 -12.89 25.28
C ARG A 66 -16.78 -12.00 24.10
N SER A 67 -15.69 -12.33 23.42
CA SER A 67 -15.16 -11.57 22.28
C SER A 67 -16.19 -11.46 21.14
N THR A 68 -16.89 -12.56 20.83
CA THR A 68 -17.96 -12.53 19.82
C THR A 68 -19.14 -11.65 20.27
N ALA A 69 -19.52 -11.70 21.55
CA ALA A 69 -20.55 -10.82 22.10
C ALA A 69 -20.14 -9.35 22.05
N SER A 70 -18.89 -9.01 22.37
CA SER A 70 -18.34 -7.65 22.27
C SER A 70 -18.51 -7.08 20.86
N GLN A 71 -18.14 -7.85 19.82
CA GLN A 71 -18.31 -7.44 18.42
C GLN A 71 -19.78 -7.21 18.05
N VAL A 72 -20.67 -8.11 18.47
CA VAL A 72 -22.10 -7.98 18.18
C VAL A 72 -22.69 -6.77 18.90
N ILE A 73 -22.29 -6.52 20.15
CA ILE A 73 -22.73 -5.34 20.92
C ILE A 73 -22.33 -4.07 20.19
N ALA A 74 -21.09 -3.95 19.72
CA ALA A 74 -20.62 -2.79 18.95
C ALA A 74 -21.46 -2.57 17.68
N LYS A 75 -21.75 -3.61 16.89
CA LYS A 75 -22.61 -3.49 15.70
C LYS A 75 -24.05 -3.07 16.04
N VAL A 76 -24.63 -3.59 17.11
CA VAL A 76 -25.95 -3.13 17.57
C VAL A 76 -25.87 -1.68 18.07
N ALA A 77 -24.79 -1.29 18.76
CA ALA A 77 -24.57 0.07 19.23
C ALA A 77 -24.47 1.08 18.07
N GLY A 78 -23.73 0.74 17.01
CA GLY A 78 -23.65 1.52 15.77
C GLY A 78 -25.02 1.79 15.12
N ILE A 79 -25.99 0.90 15.34
CA ILE A 79 -27.36 1.06 14.85
C ILE A 79 -28.24 1.85 15.84
N GLU A 80 -28.20 1.49 17.12
CA GLU A 80 -29.18 1.97 18.10
C GLU A 80 -28.78 3.26 18.84
N LEU A 81 -27.49 3.56 19.02
CA LEU A 81 -27.05 4.78 19.69
C LEU A 81 -27.40 6.05 18.89
N PRO A 82 -27.18 6.12 17.56
CA PRO A 82 -27.63 7.28 16.76
C PRO A 82 -29.14 7.52 16.84
N GLN A 83 -29.91 6.44 17.03
CA GLN A 83 -31.36 6.46 17.16
C GLN A 83 -31.84 6.62 18.62
N LYS A 84 -30.91 6.75 19.59
CA LYS A 84 -31.19 6.81 21.04
C LYS A 84 -32.03 5.64 21.57
N GLN A 85 -31.90 4.45 20.99
CA GLN A 85 -32.65 3.24 21.36
C GLN A 85 -31.94 2.33 22.38
N TRP A 86 -30.69 2.64 22.74
CA TRP A 86 -29.93 1.93 23.77
C TRP A 86 -29.10 2.85 24.70
N PRO A 87 -29.72 3.87 25.32
CA PRO A 87 -29.01 4.88 26.12
C PRO A 87 -28.27 4.32 27.34
N GLU A 88 -28.71 3.17 27.88
CA GLU A 88 -28.14 2.54 29.07
C GLU A 88 -26.87 1.71 28.81
N LEU A 89 -26.49 1.51 27.54
CA LEU A 89 -25.37 0.63 27.16
C LEU A 89 -24.05 1.03 27.83
N ILE A 90 -23.62 2.28 27.62
CA ILE A 90 -22.32 2.76 28.09
C ILE A 90 -22.28 2.75 29.63
N GLY A 91 -23.34 3.20 30.29
CA GLY A 91 -23.45 3.14 31.76
C GLY A 91 -23.35 1.71 32.29
N SER A 92 -23.97 0.75 31.59
CA SER A 92 -23.91 -0.68 31.97
C SER A 92 -22.50 -1.24 31.82
N LEU A 93 -21.81 -0.93 30.72
CA LEU A 93 -20.42 -1.35 30.50
C LEU A 93 -19.49 -0.74 31.57
N LEU A 94 -19.59 0.56 31.84
CA LEU A 94 -18.76 1.23 32.86
C LEU A 94 -18.97 0.67 34.27
N SER A 95 -20.18 0.17 34.57
CA SER A 95 -20.45 -0.49 35.85
C SER A 95 -19.67 -1.80 36.04
N ASN A 96 -19.29 -2.48 34.95
CA ASN A 96 -18.53 -3.73 35.00
C ASN A 96 -17.05 -3.55 35.34
N ILE A 97 -16.50 -2.34 35.18
CA ILE A 97 -15.08 -2.05 35.41
C ILE A 97 -14.73 -2.12 36.90
N HIS A 98 -15.70 -1.80 37.76
CA HIS A 98 -15.53 -1.75 39.20
C HIS A 98 -16.07 -3.05 39.84
N GLN A 99 -15.22 -3.76 40.58
CA GLN A 99 -15.60 -4.91 41.44
C GLN A 99 -15.98 -6.24 40.74
N LEU A 100 -15.75 -6.38 39.43
CA LEU A 100 -15.95 -7.66 38.72
C LEU A 100 -14.65 -8.43 38.43
N PRO A 101 -14.76 -9.76 38.17
CA PRO A 101 -13.61 -10.59 37.79
C PRO A 101 -12.88 -10.07 36.55
N GLY A 102 -11.58 -10.34 36.45
CA GLY A 102 -10.72 -9.84 35.38
C GLY A 102 -11.24 -10.16 33.97
N HIS A 103 -11.82 -11.33 33.74
CA HIS A 103 -12.36 -11.71 32.42
C HIS A 103 -13.56 -10.86 31.99
N VAL A 104 -14.34 -10.33 32.93
CA VAL A 104 -15.47 -9.43 32.65
C VAL A 104 -14.96 -8.03 32.35
N LYS A 105 -13.94 -7.56 33.08
CA LYS A 105 -13.25 -6.30 32.78
C LYS A 105 -12.64 -6.32 31.39
N GLN A 106 -11.93 -7.40 31.05
CA GLN A 106 -11.34 -7.62 29.72
C GLN A 106 -12.41 -7.47 28.62
N ALA A 107 -13.51 -8.23 28.70
CA ALA A 107 -14.55 -8.19 27.68
C ALA A 107 -15.28 -6.84 27.62
N THR A 108 -15.42 -6.17 28.76
CA THR A 108 -16.00 -4.83 28.83
C THR A 108 -15.12 -3.81 28.10
N LEU A 109 -13.81 -3.82 28.35
CA LEU A 109 -12.85 -2.94 27.69
C LEU A 109 -12.78 -3.21 26.18
N GLU A 110 -12.74 -4.48 25.77
CA GLU A 110 -12.84 -4.86 24.35
C GLU A 110 -14.14 -4.33 23.71
N THR A 111 -15.28 -4.43 24.43
CA THR A 111 -16.56 -3.91 23.94
C THR A 111 -16.54 -2.38 23.81
N LEU A 112 -15.95 -1.67 24.77
CA LEU A 112 -15.81 -0.21 24.71
C LEU A 112 -14.91 0.20 23.53
N GLY A 113 -13.80 -0.51 23.30
CA GLY A 113 -12.93 -0.28 22.14
C GLY A 113 -13.67 -0.47 20.82
N TYR A 114 -14.38 -1.59 20.62
CA TYR A 114 -15.17 -1.81 19.41
C TYR A 114 -16.33 -0.82 19.25
N LEU A 115 -16.90 -0.33 20.35
CA LEU A 115 -17.92 0.71 20.31
C LEU A 115 -17.35 2.01 19.75
N CYS A 116 -16.16 2.43 20.21
CA CYS A 116 -15.50 3.63 19.69
C CYS A 116 -15.07 3.48 18.23
N GLU A 117 -14.77 2.27 17.76
CA GLU A 117 -14.48 2.03 16.34
C GLU A 117 -15.74 2.10 15.46
N GLU A 118 -16.88 1.59 15.94
CA GLU A 118 -18.10 1.48 15.12
C GLU A 118 -18.97 2.76 15.15
N VAL A 119 -18.96 3.50 16.26
CA VAL A 119 -19.87 4.62 16.50
C VAL A 119 -19.14 5.93 16.17
N SER A 120 -19.84 6.90 15.59
CA SER A 120 -19.29 8.24 15.38
C SER A 120 -19.15 8.99 16.73
N PRO A 121 -18.07 9.76 16.96
CA PRO A 121 -17.89 10.57 18.17
C PRO A 121 -19.06 11.49 18.49
N ASP A 122 -19.72 12.05 17.47
CA ASP A 122 -20.84 12.99 17.61
C ASP A 122 -22.10 12.37 18.23
N VAL A 123 -22.19 11.03 18.24
CA VAL A 123 -23.34 10.29 18.77
C VAL A 123 -23.26 10.13 20.29
N VAL A 124 -22.04 10.11 20.85
CA VAL A 124 -21.80 9.85 22.27
C VAL A 124 -21.56 11.17 23.00
N GLU A 125 -22.27 11.37 24.12
CA GLU A 125 -22.11 12.60 24.90
C GLU A 125 -20.71 12.70 25.51
N GLN A 126 -20.12 13.90 25.53
CA GLN A 126 -18.74 14.12 26.01
C GLN A 126 -18.47 13.60 27.43
N ASP A 127 -19.45 13.68 28.34
CA ASP A 127 -19.32 13.12 29.69
C ASP A 127 -19.17 11.58 29.67
N GLN A 128 -19.82 10.91 28.73
CA GLN A 128 -19.66 9.47 28.53
C GLN A 128 -18.31 9.14 27.92
N VAL A 129 -17.84 9.94 26.95
CA VAL A 129 -16.49 9.81 26.37
C VAL A 129 -15.42 9.90 27.46
N ASN A 130 -15.50 10.92 28.32
CA ASN A 130 -14.56 11.10 29.43
C ASN A 130 -14.53 9.89 30.37
N LYS A 131 -15.70 9.30 30.65
CA LYS A 131 -15.81 8.09 31.49
C LYS A 131 -15.24 6.85 30.81
N ILE A 132 -15.46 6.69 29.50
CA ILE A 132 -14.87 5.61 28.69
C ILE A 132 -13.35 5.71 28.75
N LEU A 133 -12.78 6.88 28.44
CA LEU A 133 -11.33 7.09 28.47
C LEU A 133 -10.75 6.89 29.86
N THR A 134 -11.44 7.35 30.92
CA THR A 134 -11.01 7.09 32.30
C THR A 134 -10.94 5.59 32.59
N ALA A 135 -11.96 4.82 32.21
CA ALA A 135 -11.98 3.38 32.43
C ALA A 135 -10.89 2.65 31.63
N VAL A 136 -10.67 3.06 30.39
CA VAL A 136 -9.63 2.53 29.50
C VAL A 136 -8.23 2.80 30.07
N VAL A 137 -7.92 4.06 30.37
CA VAL A 137 -6.61 4.46 30.90
C VAL A 137 -6.35 3.84 32.28
N GLN A 138 -7.38 3.71 33.13
CA GLN A 138 -7.25 2.98 34.39
C GLN A 138 -6.96 1.49 34.17
N GLY A 139 -7.59 0.86 33.17
CA GLY A 139 -7.33 -0.53 32.80
C GLY A 139 -5.92 -0.78 32.26
N MET A 140 -5.30 0.22 31.64
CA MET A 140 -3.92 0.16 31.14
C MET A 140 -2.85 0.27 32.24
N SER A 141 -3.20 0.97 33.33
CA SER A 141 -2.30 1.30 34.43
C SER A 141 -1.51 0.09 34.93
N SER A 142 -0.25 0.31 35.32
CA SER A 142 0.61 -0.67 36.00
C SER A 142 0.03 -1.20 37.32
N SER A 143 -0.99 -0.51 37.88
CA SER A 143 -1.72 -0.96 39.05
C SER A 143 -2.72 -2.09 38.78
N GLU A 144 -3.12 -2.34 37.53
CA GLU A 144 -3.97 -3.47 37.15
C GLU A 144 -3.11 -4.73 37.01
N GLY A 145 -3.29 -5.69 37.92
CA GLY A 145 -2.47 -6.90 37.97
C GLY A 145 -2.79 -7.92 36.86
N ASN A 146 -3.93 -7.78 36.17
CA ASN A 146 -4.33 -8.70 35.12
C ASN A 146 -3.80 -8.27 33.74
N ILE A 147 -2.89 -9.07 33.17
CA ILE A 147 -2.26 -8.83 31.86
C ILE A 147 -3.29 -8.72 30.73
N GLU A 148 -4.29 -9.60 30.71
CA GLU A 148 -5.33 -9.61 29.66
C GLU A 148 -6.23 -8.37 29.74
N VAL A 149 -6.48 -7.86 30.94
CA VAL A 149 -7.21 -6.60 31.14
C VAL A 149 -6.38 -5.42 30.64
N ARG A 150 -5.09 -5.36 30.99
CA ARG A 150 -4.19 -4.32 30.50
C ARG A 150 -4.08 -4.33 28.97
N LEU A 151 -3.90 -5.50 28.36
CA LEU A 151 -3.84 -5.63 26.91
C LEU A 151 -5.15 -5.18 26.23
N ALA A 152 -6.30 -5.62 26.74
CA ALA A 152 -7.60 -5.21 26.24
C ALA A 152 -7.80 -3.69 26.38
N ALA A 153 -7.37 -3.10 27.49
CA ALA A 153 -7.44 -1.66 27.72
C ALA A 153 -6.55 -0.89 26.72
N THR A 154 -5.31 -1.32 26.50
CA THR A 154 -4.40 -0.65 25.56
C THR A 154 -4.96 -0.66 24.13
N ARG A 155 -5.50 -1.80 23.68
CA ARG A 155 -6.17 -1.89 22.37
C ARG A 155 -7.46 -1.06 22.30
N ALA A 156 -8.21 -1.00 23.40
CA ALA A 156 -9.39 -0.15 23.47
C ALA A 156 -9.04 1.33 23.40
N LEU A 157 -7.88 1.76 23.93
CA LEU A 157 -7.41 3.14 23.79
C LEU A 157 -7.16 3.47 22.32
N TYR A 158 -6.43 2.62 21.59
CA TYR A 158 -6.17 2.80 20.16
C TYR A 158 -7.48 3.09 19.39
N ASN A 159 -8.52 2.26 19.57
CA ASN A 159 -9.82 2.48 18.94
C ASN A 159 -10.57 3.72 19.47
N ALA A 160 -10.28 4.18 20.69
CA ALA A 160 -10.93 5.33 21.32
C ALA A 160 -10.23 6.66 21.02
N LEU A 161 -9.07 6.66 20.36
CA LEU A 161 -8.32 7.90 20.08
C LEU A 161 -9.14 8.88 19.23
N GLY A 162 -9.95 8.41 18.29
CA GLY A 162 -10.85 9.27 17.51
C GLY A 162 -11.93 9.98 18.33
N PHE A 163 -12.20 9.52 19.56
CA PHE A 163 -13.13 10.14 20.49
C PHE A 163 -12.44 11.12 21.45
N ALA A 164 -11.12 11.09 21.54
CA ALA A 164 -10.37 11.76 22.60
C ALA A 164 -10.02 13.22 22.30
N GLN A 165 -10.60 13.85 21.27
CA GLN A 165 -10.20 15.18 20.80
C GLN A 165 -10.33 16.27 21.89
N ALA A 166 -11.44 16.27 22.63
CA ALA A 166 -11.63 17.21 23.74
C ALA A 166 -10.66 16.94 24.90
N ASN A 167 -10.31 15.67 25.12
CA ASN A 167 -9.38 15.25 26.17
C ASN A 167 -7.93 15.63 25.83
N PHE A 168 -7.50 15.47 24.57
CA PHE A 168 -6.20 15.92 24.09
C PHE A 168 -6.07 17.45 24.05
N SER A 169 -7.20 18.16 23.95
CA SER A 169 -7.25 19.62 24.08
C SER A 169 -7.09 20.10 25.53
N ASN A 170 -7.28 19.23 26.53
CA ASN A 170 -7.07 19.52 27.94
C ASN A 170 -5.71 19.00 28.40
N ASP A 171 -4.80 19.90 28.78
CA ASP A 171 -3.42 19.56 29.15
C ASP A 171 -3.33 18.47 30.23
N MET A 172 -4.16 18.55 31.28
CA MET A 172 -4.11 17.59 32.38
C MET A 172 -4.57 16.19 31.97
N GLU A 173 -5.60 16.11 31.12
CA GLU A 173 -6.12 14.82 30.64
C GLU A 173 -5.16 14.22 29.61
N ARG A 174 -4.63 15.04 28.70
CA ARG A 174 -3.60 14.65 27.75
C ARG A 174 -2.35 14.13 28.45
N ASP A 175 -1.82 14.86 29.42
CA ASP A 175 -0.64 14.45 30.21
C ASP A 175 -0.86 13.09 30.86
N TYR A 176 -2.08 12.85 31.39
CA TYR A 176 -2.42 11.58 32.01
C TYR A 176 -2.47 10.43 31.00
N ILE A 177 -3.10 10.62 29.84
CA ILE A 177 -3.15 9.63 28.76
C ILE A 177 -1.73 9.32 28.28
N MET A 178 -0.94 10.34 27.92
CA MET A 178 0.42 10.18 27.41
C MET A 178 1.32 9.45 28.41
N ARG A 179 1.24 9.82 29.71
CA ARG A 179 2.00 9.13 30.74
C ARG A 179 1.65 7.64 30.82
N VAL A 180 0.37 7.28 30.78
CA VAL A 180 -0.03 5.87 30.88
C VAL A 180 0.33 5.08 29.62
N VAL A 181 0.26 5.69 28.44
CA VAL A 181 0.73 5.08 27.18
C VAL A 181 2.24 4.84 27.25
N CYS A 182 3.05 5.84 27.62
CA CYS A 182 4.49 5.71 27.77
C CYS A 182 4.91 4.75 28.89
N GLU A 183 4.12 4.61 29.97
CA GLU A 183 4.35 3.56 30.97
C GLU A 183 4.07 2.16 30.40
N ALA A 184 3.06 2.02 29.53
CA ALA A 184 2.69 0.75 28.92
C ALA A 184 3.72 0.25 27.88
N THR A 185 4.44 1.15 27.20
CA THR A 185 5.56 0.78 26.32
C THR A 185 6.73 0.13 27.07
N LEU A 186 6.79 0.26 28.40
CA LEU A 186 7.79 -0.37 29.26
C LEU A 186 7.29 -1.67 29.93
N SER A 187 6.13 -2.18 29.53
CA SER A 187 5.55 -3.42 30.06
C SER A 187 6.47 -4.62 29.81
N PRO A 188 6.57 -5.60 30.74
CA PRO A 188 7.29 -6.84 30.48
C PRO A 188 6.65 -7.68 29.36
N GLU A 189 5.36 -7.46 29.09
CA GLU A 189 4.58 -8.21 28.10
C GLU A 189 4.66 -7.57 26.71
N VAL A 190 5.21 -8.32 25.75
CA VAL A 190 5.42 -7.92 24.35
C VAL A 190 4.16 -7.33 23.71
N LYS A 191 3.04 -8.05 23.86
CA LYS A 191 1.75 -7.65 23.27
C LYS A 191 1.24 -6.31 23.80
N ILE A 192 1.54 -5.99 25.06
CA ILE A 192 1.16 -4.70 25.65
C ILE A 192 2.08 -3.60 25.12
N ARG A 193 3.40 -3.86 25.01
CA ARG A 193 4.34 -2.90 24.43
C ARG A 193 3.95 -2.57 22.99
N GLN A 194 3.73 -3.60 22.16
CA GLN A 194 3.30 -3.42 20.77
C GLN A 194 2.03 -2.57 20.68
N ALA A 195 0.97 -2.92 21.43
CA ALA A 195 -0.28 -2.15 21.43
C ALA A 195 -0.10 -0.71 21.94
N ALA A 196 0.84 -0.47 22.85
CA ALA A 196 1.14 0.87 23.35
C ALA A 196 1.88 1.72 22.30
N TYR A 197 2.79 1.14 21.52
CA TYR A 197 3.39 1.83 20.37
C TYR A 197 2.38 2.04 19.24
N GLU A 198 1.46 1.10 18.98
CA GLU A 198 0.31 1.33 18.08
C GLU A 198 -0.52 2.55 18.49
N CYS A 199 -0.73 2.74 19.81
CA CYS A 199 -1.36 3.96 20.32
C CYS A 199 -0.51 5.21 20.05
N LEU A 200 0.81 5.16 20.27
CA LEU A 200 1.70 6.30 20.00
C LEU A 200 1.70 6.69 18.52
N VAL A 201 1.72 5.72 17.61
CA VAL A 201 1.60 5.92 16.15
C VAL A 201 0.28 6.60 15.80
N SER A 202 -0.84 6.12 16.33
CA SER A 202 -2.14 6.76 16.07
C SER A 202 -2.22 8.17 16.69
N ILE A 203 -1.61 8.37 17.86
CA ILE A 203 -1.52 9.69 18.49
C ILE A 203 -0.67 10.65 17.64
N SER A 204 0.43 10.21 17.02
CA SER A 204 1.25 11.10 16.19
C SER A 204 0.50 11.61 14.97
N SER A 205 -0.22 10.75 14.24
CA SER A 205 -1.02 11.21 13.09
C SER A 205 -2.26 12.01 13.49
N THR A 206 -2.89 11.70 14.63
CA THR A 206 -4.15 12.36 15.02
C THR A 206 -3.92 13.68 15.79
N TYR A 207 -2.83 13.77 16.55
CA TYR A 207 -2.59 14.82 17.53
C TYR A 207 -1.16 15.39 17.45
N TYR A 208 -0.57 15.42 16.26
CA TYR A 208 0.79 15.94 15.98
C TYR A 208 1.12 17.22 16.75
N GLU A 209 0.24 18.21 16.68
CA GLU A 209 0.41 19.53 17.29
C GLU A 209 0.50 19.52 18.83
N LYS A 210 0.10 18.41 19.46
CA LYS A 210 0.12 18.24 20.92
C LYS A 210 1.35 17.49 21.40
N LEU A 211 2.23 17.02 20.51
CA LEU A 211 3.35 16.14 20.87
C LEU A 211 4.57 16.85 21.45
N ALA A 212 4.72 18.16 21.23
CA ALA A 212 5.92 18.91 21.60
C ALA A 212 6.40 18.70 23.06
N PRO A 213 5.52 18.61 24.09
CA PRO A 213 5.95 18.36 25.47
C PRO A 213 6.53 16.96 25.70
N TYR A 214 6.17 15.97 24.87
CA TYR A 214 6.45 14.56 25.11
C TYR A 214 7.54 14.00 24.17
N ILE A 215 7.86 14.70 23.08
CA ILE A 215 8.68 14.16 21.99
C ILE A 215 10.07 13.67 22.43
N GLN A 216 10.68 14.31 23.42
CA GLN A 216 11.99 13.90 23.95
C GLN A 216 11.91 12.56 24.69
N ASP A 217 10.88 12.37 25.51
CA ASP A 217 10.66 11.10 26.21
C ASP A 217 10.27 10.00 25.23
N ILE A 218 9.43 10.33 24.24
CA ILE A 218 9.05 9.41 23.17
C ILE A 218 10.29 8.97 22.39
N PHE A 219 11.19 9.89 22.01
CA PHE A 219 12.44 9.55 21.34
C PHE A 219 13.25 8.52 22.14
N ASN A 220 13.40 8.72 23.45
CA ASN A 220 14.16 7.81 24.30
C ASN A 220 13.55 6.39 24.31
N ILE A 221 12.23 6.28 24.44
CA ILE A 221 11.57 4.96 24.45
C ILE A 221 11.56 4.33 23.06
N THR A 222 11.35 5.09 21.97
CA THR A 222 11.39 4.53 20.60
C THR A 222 12.81 4.08 20.25
N ALA A 223 13.84 4.88 20.57
CA ALA A 223 15.22 4.54 20.26
C ALA A 223 15.71 3.32 21.05
N LYS A 224 15.22 3.13 22.28
CA LYS A 224 15.46 1.90 23.04
C LYS A 224 14.77 0.71 22.38
N ALA A 225 13.50 0.85 21.99
CA ALA A 225 12.73 -0.24 21.41
C ALA A 225 13.36 -0.75 20.10
N VAL A 226 13.78 0.15 19.22
CA VAL A 226 14.43 -0.20 17.94
C VAL A 226 15.73 -1.01 18.13
N ARG A 227 16.47 -0.75 19.21
CA ARG A 227 17.74 -1.42 19.49
C ARG A 227 17.60 -2.73 20.24
N GLU A 228 16.74 -2.76 21.26
CA GLU A 228 16.74 -3.79 22.30
C GLU A 228 15.48 -4.65 22.37
N ASP A 229 14.39 -4.25 21.71
CA ASP A 229 13.09 -4.92 21.82
C ASP A 229 12.87 -5.99 20.73
N GLU A 230 11.78 -6.74 20.85
CA GLU A 230 11.37 -7.71 19.84
C GLU A 230 10.85 -6.99 18.60
N GLU A 231 11.03 -7.62 17.44
CA GLU A 231 10.77 -7.03 16.13
C GLU A 231 9.37 -6.40 15.98
N PRO A 232 8.25 -7.03 16.40
CA PRO A 232 6.93 -6.39 16.30
C PRO A 232 6.82 -5.07 17.07
N VAL A 233 7.60 -4.89 18.14
CA VAL A 233 7.62 -3.64 18.93
C VAL A 233 8.55 -2.62 18.27
N ALA A 234 9.73 -3.07 17.82
CA ALA A 234 10.69 -2.23 17.11
C ALA A 234 10.09 -1.64 15.83
N LEU A 235 9.31 -2.41 15.07
CA LEU A 235 8.59 -1.96 13.87
C LEU A 235 7.66 -0.78 14.21
N GLN A 236 6.86 -0.87 15.27
CA GLN A 236 5.96 0.21 15.66
C GLN A 236 6.70 1.45 16.21
N ALA A 237 7.90 1.26 16.78
CA ALA A 237 8.74 2.37 17.19
C ALA A 237 9.35 3.12 15.99
N ILE A 238 9.68 2.42 14.89
CA ILE A 238 10.09 3.05 13.61
C ILE A 238 8.88 3.71 12.93
N GLU A 239 7.73 3.03 12.95
CA GLU A 239 6.48 3.55 12.38
C GLU A 239 6.10 4.89 12.98
N PHE A 240 6.29 5.08 14.30
CA PHE A 240 6.05 6.38 14.94
C PHE A 240 6.79 7.52 14.24
N TRP A 241 8.07 7.32 13.91
CA TRP A 241 8.87 8.34 13.21
C TRP A 241 8.49 8.48 11.74
N SER A 242 8.07 7.39 11.09
CA SER A 242 7.52 7.42 9.73
C SER A 242 6.26 8.28 9.68
N SER A 243 5.32 8.08 10.61
CA SER A 243 4.10 8.89 10.71
C SER A 243 4.40 10.37 10.99
N ILE A 244 5.40 10.69 11.84
CA ILE A 244 5.82 12.08 12.05
C ILE A 244 6.38 12.70 10.76
N CYS A 245 7.12 11.93 9.95
CA CYS A 245 7.61 12.41 8.65
C CYS A 245 6.45 12.70 7.70
N ASP A 246 5.46 11.80 7.62
CA ASP A 246 4.29 11.98 6.76
C ASP A 246 3.51 13.26 7.14
N GLU A 247 3.21 13.46 8.43
CA GLU A 247 2.54 14.68 8.90
C GLU A 247 3.36 15.95 8.58
N GLU A 248 4.68 15.92 8.78
CA GLU A 248 5.53 17.07 8.47
C GLU A 248 5.64 17.33 6.97
N ILE A 249 5.68 16.30 6.13
CA ILE A 249 5.67 16.42 4.67
C ILE A 249 4.35 17.04 4.22
N ASP A 250 3.22 16.52 4.67
CA ASP A 250 1.90 17.02 4.30
C ASP A 250 1.72 18.50 4.69
N ILE A 251 2.15 18.89 5.90
CA ILE A 251 2.13 20.29 6.33
C ILE A 251 3.06 21.15 5.45
N LEU A 252 4.27 20.68 5.13
CA LEU A 252 5.22 21.46 4.33
C LEU A 252 4.76 21.64 2.87
N ASP A 253 4.13 20.61 2.30
CA ASP A 253 3.58 20.64 0.94
C ASP A 253 2.34 21.55 0.85
N GLU A 254 1.49 21.59 1.87
CA GLU A 254 0.30 22.46 1.90
C GLU A 254 0.67 23.95 1.98
N TYR A 255 1.66 24.31 2.80
CA TYR A 255 2.01 25.72 3.08
C TYR A 255 3.23 26.25 2.31
N GLY A 256 3.82 25.46 1.40
CA GLY A 256 4.82 25.92 0.43
C GLY A 256 6.14 26.42 1.03
N GLY A 257 6.54 25.91 2.20
CA GLY A 257 7.78 26.26 2.89
C GLY A 257 7.84 27.68 3.52
N GLU A 258 6.94 28.60 3.14
CA GLU A 258 6.78 29.90 3.78
C GLU A 258 5.57 29.88 4.71
N PHE A 259 5.83 29.50 5.96
CA PHE A 259 4.84 29.51 7.03
C PHE A 259 4.36 30.95 7.29
N THR A 260 3.31 31.37 6.59
CA THR A 260 2.61 32.62 6.88
C THR A 260 1.79 32.43 8.16
N GLY A 261 1.64 33.48 8.97
CA GLY A 261 0.93 33.43 10.25
C GLY A 261 -0.56 33.04 10.19
N ASP A 262 -1.07 32.68 9.01
CA ASP A 262 -2.44 32.24 8.72
C ASP A 262 -2.55 30.70 8.57
N SER A 263 -1.47 29.94 8.76
CA SER A 263 -1.50 28.47 8.68
C SER A 263 -2.22 27.86 9.89
N GLU A 264 -3.15 26.92 9.68
CA GLU A 264 -3.99 26.37 10.75
C GLU A 264 -3.23 25.43 11.70
N ILE A 265 -2.20 24.71 11.20
CA ILE A 265 -1.42 23.73 11.95
C ILE A 265 0.09 24.05 11.87
N PRO A 266 0.77 24.37 12.99
CA PRO A 266 2.21 24.62 13.01
C PRO A 266 3.04 23.36 12.75
N CYS A 267 3.99 23.44 11.81
CA CYS A 267 5.07 22.44 11.69
C CYS A 267 6.09 22.63 12.82
N PHE A 268 6.26 21.63 13.67
CA PHE A 268 7.21 21.67 14.79
C PHE A 268 8.61 21.20 14.40
N TYR A 269 8.79 20.63 13.21
CA TYR A 269 10.08 20.12 12.72
C TYR A 269 10.74 19.13 13.70
N PHE A 270 9.97 18.21 14.28
CA PHE A 270 10.45 17.16 15.17
C PHE A 270 11.51 16.29 14.51
N ILE A 271 11.36 15.98 13.21
CA ILE A 271 12.36 15.19 12.48
C ILE A 271 13.70 15.93 12.44
N LYS A 272 13.69 17.21 12.07
CA LYS A 272 14.90 18.05 12.05
C LYS A 272 15.55 18.16 13.43
N GLN A 273 14.76 18.27 14.49
CA GLN A 273 15.26 18.31 15.87
C GLN A 273 15.90 16.99 16.31
N ALA A 274 15.34 15.85 15.91
CA ALA A 274 15.84 14.51 16.25
C ALA A 274 16.94 14.00 15.31
N LEU A 275 17.18 14.70 14.19
CA LEU A 275 17.92 14.21 13.03
C LEU A 275 19.29 13.59 13.36
N SER A 276 20.09 14.26 14.20
CA SER A 276 21.45 13.82 14.54
C SER A 276 21.49 12.49 15.32
N ALA A 277 20.39 12.11 15.98
CA ALA A 277 20.28 10.86 16.73
C ALA A 277 19.40 9.83 16.02
N LEU A 278 18.40 10.29 15.25
CA LEU A 278 17.50 9.44 14.48
C LEU A 278 18.20 8.79 13.28
N VAL A 279 19.02 9.55 12.52
CA VAL A 279 19.71 9.00 11.34
C VAL A 279 20.63 7.84 11.70
N PRO A 280 21.55 7.95 12.70
CA PRO A 280 22.37 6.80 13.10
C PRO A 280 21.55 5.60 13.57
N LEU A 281 20.45 5.83 14.29
CA LEU A 281 19.55 4.76 14.73
C LEU A 281 18.96 4.01 13.53
N LEU A 282 18.46 4.72 12.51
CA LEU A 282 17.92 4.11 11.30
C LEU A 282 19.01 3.37 10.50
N LEU A 283 20.21 3.93 10.39
CA LEU A 283 21.32 3.26 9.71
C LEU A 283 21.74 1.95 10.41
N GLU A 284 21.66 1.87 11.74
CA GLU A 284 21.87 0.62 12.49
C GLU A 284 20.85 -0.46 12.11
N THR A 285 19.59 -0.08 11.83
CA THR A 285 18.54 -1.05 11.44
C THR A 285 18.80 -1.67 10.07
N LEU A 286 19.44 -0.94 9.16
CA LEU A 286 19.76 -1.45 7.82
C LEU A 286 20.72 -2.63 7.85
N LEU A 287 21.48 -2.83 8.95
CA LEU A 287 22.40 -3.97 9.11
C LEU A 287 21.70 -5.26 9.59
N LYS A 288 20.37 -5.25 9.74
CA LYS A 288 19.58 -6.37 10.27
C LYS A 288 18.85 -7.16 9.16
N GLN A 289 19.46 -7.27 7.97
CA GLN A 289 18.85 -8.01 6.85
C GLN A 289 18.80 -9.52 7.13
N GLU A 290 17.70 -10.14 6.73
CA GLU A 290 17.47 -11.58 6.78
C GLU A 290 17.95 -12.25 5.49
N GLU A 291 18.48 -13.49 5.57
CA GLU A 291 19.08 -14.15 4.40
C GLU A 291 18.04 -14.62 3.38
N ASP A 292 16.84 -14.97 3.84
CA ASP A 292 15.74 -15.51 3.04
C ASP A 292 14.70 -14.43 2.67
N GLN A 293 15.05 -13.13 2.79
CA GLN A 293 14.12 -12.01 2.56
C GLN A 293 13.55 -11.97 1.12
N ASP A 294 14.24 -12.57 0.16
CA ASP A 294 13.84 -12.66 -1.25
C ASP A 294 12.81 -13.77 -1.54
N GLN A 295 12.53 -14.65 -0.57
CA GLN A 295 11.59 -15.76 -0.70
C GLN A 295 10.16 -15.40 -0.26
N ASP A 296 9.98 -14.34 0.54
CA ASP A 296 8.68 -13.88 1.01
C ASP A 296 8.39 -12.46 0.51
N GLU A 297 7.66 -12.35 -0.60
CA GLU A 297 7.24 -11.06 -1.18
C GLU A 297 6.40 -10.19 -0.22
N GLY A 298 5.86 -10.75 0.87
CA GLY A 298 5.08 -10.04 1.88
C GLY A 298 5.84 -9.72 3.16
N ALA A 299 7.13 -10.04 3.24
CA ALA A 299 7.93 -9.79 4.45
C ALA A 299 8.07 -8.28 4.71
N TRP A 300 7.84 -7.87 5.96
CA TRP A 300 8.08 -6.52 6.45
C TRP A 300 8.91 -6.61 7.73
N ASN A 301 10.21 -6.32 7.62
CA ASN A 301 11.19 -6.50 8.69
C ASN A 301 11.85 -5.17 9.11
N ILE A 302 12.68 -5.23 10.16
CA ILE A 302 13.34 -4.04 10.72
C ILE A 302 14.20 -3.27 9.69
N ALA A 303 14.91 -3.96 8.80
CA ALA A 303 15.76 -3.31 7.80
C ALA A 303 14.92 -2.54 6.76
N MET A 304 13.83 -3.14 6.30
CA MET A 304 12.89 -2.49 5.38
C MET A 304 12.18 -1.29 6.01
N ALA A 305 11.66 -1.44 7.23
CA ALA A 305 11.05 -0.35 7.97
C ALA A 305 12.04 0.82 8.19
N GLY A 306 13.28 0.49 8.56
CA GLY A 306 14.37 1.44 8.71
C GLY A 306 14.72 2.20 7.44
N GLY A 307 14.82 1.49 6.31
CA GLY A 307 15.13 2.08 5.00
C GLY A 307 14.02 2.97 4.47
N THR A 308 12.76 2.57 4.66
CA THR A 308 11.58 3.40 4.33
C THR A 308 11.54 4.65 5.21
N CYS A 309 11.69 4.50 6.53
CA CYS A 309 11.73 5.64 7.43
C CYS A 309 12.89 6.59 7.11
N LEU A 310 14.06 6.08 6.74
CA LEU A 310 15.20 6.91 6.32
C LEU A 310 14.88 7.73 5.07
N GLY A 311 14.17 7.14 4.10
CA GLY A 311 13.71 7.84 2.91
C GLY A 311 12.68 8.93 3.23
N LEU A 312 11.74 8.66 4.14
CA LEU A 312 10.80 9.67 4.62
C LEU A 312 11.52 10.83 5.33
N VAL A 313 12.49 10.51 6.21
CA VAL A 313 13.34 11.54 6.84
C VAL A 313 14.06 12.37 5.79
N ALA A 314 14.57 11.76 4.72
CA ALA A 314 15.23 12.47 3.62
C ALA A 314 14.28 13.44 2.90
N ARG A 315 13.05 13.01 2.61
CA ARG A 315 11.99 13.86 2.05
C ARG A 315 11.62 15.02 2.96
N THR A 316 11.52 14.79 4.27
CA THR A 316 11.16 15.84 5.24
C THR A 316 12.24 16.91 5.42
N VAL A 317 13.53 16.53 5.48
CA VAL A 317 14.62 17.48 5.83
C VAL A 317 15.49 17.91 4.65
N GLY A 318 15.33 17.29 3.48
CA GLY A 318 16.12 17.58 2.29
C GLY A 318 17.62 17.44 2.51
N ASP A 319 18.40 18.44 2.09
CA ASP A 319 19.87 18.42 2.07
C ASP A 319 20.54 18.13 3.43
N GLU A 320 19.85 18.38 4.55
CA GLU A 320 20.40 18.23 5.91
C GLU A 320 20.72 16.78 6.27
N ILE A 321 20.08 15.80 5.64
CA ILE A 321 20.35 14.38 5.90
C ILE A 321 21.67 13.90 5.30
N VAL A 322 22.10 14.47 4.18
CA VAL A 322 23.25 14.02 3.38
C VAL A 322 24.51 13.89 4.23
N PRO A 323 24.99 14.91 4.97
CA PRO A 323 26.21 14.79 5.76
C PRO A 323 26.15 13.75 6.88
N LEU A 324 24.97 13.30 7.30
CA LEU A 324 24.79 12.32 8.37
C LEU A 324 24.84 10.88 7.87
N VAL A 325 24.42 10.63 6.61
CA VAL A 325 24.40 9.30 6.01
C VAL A 325 25.73 8.95 5.35
N PHE A 326 26.42 9.93 4.77
CA PHE A 326 27.66 9.70 4.04
C PHE A 326 28.77 8.97 4.80
N PRO A 327 29.05 9.29 6.08
CA PRO A 327 30.06 8.55 6.85
C PRO A 327 29.76 7.05 6.94
N PHE A 328 28.49 6.68 7.08
CA PHE A 328 28.08 5.27 7.13
C PHE A 328 28.29 4.57 5.77
N ILE A 329 27.99 5.25 4.66
CA ILE A 329 28.22 4.72 3.31
C ILE A 329 29.73 4.47 3.10
N GLU A 330 30.56 5.50 3.33
CA GLU A 330 32.02 5.40 3.13
C GLU A 330 32.65 4.29 3.97
N GLU A 331 32.16 4.09 5.19
CA GLU A 331 32.67 3.04 6.08
C GLU A 331 32.31 1.64 5.59
N ASN A 332 31.08 1.43 5.08
CA ASN A 332 30.52 0.10 4.88
C ASN A 332 30.53 -0.40 3.44
N ILE A 333 30.56 0.48 2.44
CA ILE A 333 30.35 0.14 1.02
C ILE A 333 31.37 -0.86 0.43
N SER A 334 32.56 -0.97 1.03
CA SER A 334 33.64 -1.87 0.58
C SER A 334 33.98 -2.97 1.60
N LYS A 335 33.16 -3.17 2.64
CA LYS A 335 33.42 -4.19 3.66
C LYS A 335 33.18 -5.61 3.13
N PRO A 336 33.86 -6.63 3.67
CA PRO A 336 33.71 -8.01 3.21
C PRO A 336 32.33 -8.60 3.51
N ASP A 337 31.66 -8.13 4.57
CA ASP A 337 30.30 -8.55 4.90
C ASP A 337 29.31 -7.93 3.92
N TRP A 338 28.49 -8.77 3.29
CA TRP A 338 27.50 -8.33 2.31
C TRP A 338 26.42 -7.46 2.96
N ARG A 339 26.06 -7.71 4.24
CA ARG A 339 25.08 -6.90 4.98
C ARG A 339 25.52 -5.45 5.11
N GLN A 340 26.82 -5.21 5.23
CA GLN A 340 27.37 -3.85 5.30
C GLN A 340 27.36 -3.16 3.93
N ARG A 341 27.74 -3.88 2.87
CA ARG A 341 27.71 -3.33 1.51
C ARG A 341 26.29 -3.04 1.04
N GLU A 342 25.38 -3.97 1.28
CA GLU A 342 23.95 -3.83 0.99
C GLU A 342 23.38 -2.64 1.77
N ALA A 343 23.56 -2.58 3.09
CA ALA A 343 23.06 -1.48 3.92
C ALA A 343 23.58 -0.11 3.48
N ALA A 344 24.85 -0.01 3.08
CA ALA A 344 25.43 1.22 2.54
C ALA A 344 24.76 1.64 1.22
N THR A 345 24.50 0.67 0.34
CA THR A 345 23.84 0.89 -0.95
C THR A 345 22.36 1.24 -0.75
N TYR A 346 21.70 0.60 0.22
CA TYR A 346 20.31 0.85 0.57
C TYR A 346 20.15 2.24 1.17
N ALA A 347 21.01 2.62 2.14
CA ALA A 347 21.04 3.96 2.71
C ALA A 347 21.23 5.05 1.63
N PHE A 348 22.14 4.81 0.69
CA PHE A 348 22.37 5.72 -0.43
C PHE A 348 21.13 5.87 -1.30
N GLY A 349 20.50 4.75 -1.69
CA GLY A 349 19.27 4.77 -2.47
C GLY A 349 18.09 5.41 -1.74
N SER A 350 17.95 5.19 -0.43
CA SER A 350 16.89 5.78 0.41
C SER A 350 16.89 7.30 0.38
N ILE A 351 18.06 7.94 0.31
CA ILE A 351 18.20 9.41 0.37
C ILE A 351 18.25 10.11 -1.00
N LEU A 352 17.96 9.39 -2.10
CA LEU A 352 17.95 9.98 -3.45
C LEU A 352 16.72 10.85 -3.72
N GLU A 353 15.73 10.82 -2.85
CA GLU A 353 14.52 11.64 -2.90
C GLU A 353 14.48 12.53 -1.65
N GLY A 354 14.16 13.81 -1.83
CA GLY A 354 14.17 14.82 -0.78
C GLY A 354 15.28 15.85 -0.93
N PRO A 355 16.58 15.47 -0.83
CA PRO A 355 17.68 16.39 -1.08
C PRO A 355 17.64 16.97 -2.50
N SER A 356 18.21 18.16 -2.64
CA SER A 356 18.23 18.90 -3.90
C SER A 356 19.05 18.16 -4.98
N PRO A 357 18.63 18.20 -6.26
CA PRO A 357 19.41 17.64 -7.36
C PRO A 357 20.83 18.21 -7.44
N GLU A 358 21.03 19.48 -7.08
CA GLU A 358 22.34 20.14 -7.03
C GLU A 358 23.28 19.48 -6.02
N LYS A 359 22.73 19.00 -4.90
CA LYS A 359 23.48 18.29 -3.86
C LYS A 359 23.79 16.85 -4.27
N LEU A 360 22.82 16.16 -4.86
CA LEU A 360 22.92 14.73 -5.18
C LEU A 360 23.70 14.45 -6.47
N THR A 361 23.54 15.27 -7.51
CA THR A 361 24.13 15.01 -8.84
C THR A 361 25.66 14.80 -8.81
N PRO A 362 26.48 15.63 -8.14
CA PRO A 362 27.94 15.42 -8.09
C PRO A 362 28.34 14.13 -7.39
N ILE A 363 27.57 13.76 -6.37
CA ILE A 363 27.76 12.54 -5.59
C ILE A 363 27.46 11.32 -6.46
N VAL A 364 26.31 11.30 -7.12
CA VAL A 364 25.90 10.21 -8.00
C VAL A 364 26.87 10.05 -9.16
N ASN A 365 27.33 11.15 -9.78
CA ASN A 365 28.34 11.11 -10.84
C ASN A 365 29.64 10.42 -10.39
N SER A 366 30.02 10.59 -9.13
CA SER A 366 31.21 9.95 -8.55
C SER A 366 30.98 8.47 -8.22
N ALA A 367 29.74 8.10 -7.84
CA ALA A 367 29.36 6.75 -7.43
C ALA A 367 28.88 5.84 -8.58
N LEU A 368 28.46 6.40 -9.72
CA LEU A 368 27.79 5.67 -10.80
C LEU A 368 28.62 4.47 -11.30
N ASN A 369 29.90 4.67 -11.58
CA ASN A 369 30.78 3.59 -12.03
C ASN A 369 30.95 2.50 -10.97
N PHE A 370 30.97 2.86 -9.69
CA PHE A 370 31.02 1.90 -8.60
C PHE A 370 29.74 1.05 -8.58
N MET A 371 28.56 1.69 -8.66
CA MET A 371 27.27 0.97 -8.68
C MET A 371 27.13 0.05 -9.88
N LEU A 372 27.49 0.51 -11.08
CA LEU A 372 27.48 -0.31 -12.30
C LEU A 372 28.38 -1.55 -12.15
N ASN A 373 29.57 -1.38 -11.56
CA ASN A 373 30.49 -2.50 -11.30
C ASN A 373 29.96 -3.43 -10.19
N SER A 374 29.37 -2.88 -9.12
CA SER A 374 28.79 -3.64 -8.00
C SER A 374 27.67 -4.55 -8.50
N LEU A 375 26.76 -4.02 -9.31
CA LEU A 375 25.65 -4.76 -9.89
C LEU A 375 26.11 -6.00 -10.68
N THR A 376 27.20 -5.91 -11.44
CA THR A 376 27.68 -7.05 -12.24
C THR A 376 28.64 -7.98 -11.49
N SER A 377 29.34 -7.47 -10.47
CA SER A 377 30.55 -8.11 -9.94
C SER A 377 30.47 -8.50 -8.47
N ASP A 378 29.51 -7.97 -7.70
CA ASP A 378 29.34 -8.39 -6.30
C ASP A 378 28.96 -9.88 -6.24
N PRO A 379 29.52 -10.68 -5.32
CA PRO A 379 29.15 -12.09 -5.21
C PRO A 379 27.77 -12.34 -4.62
N ASN A 380 27.15 -11.37 -3.94
CA ASN A 380 25.90 -11.55 -3.21
C ASN A 380 24.71 -10.94 -3.98
N SER A 381 23.65 -11.73 -4.15
CA SER A 381 22.44 -11.31 -4.88
C SER A 381 21.72 -10.13 -4.22
N HIS A 382 21.65 -10.06 -2.88
CA HIS A 382 21.01 -8.95 -2.17
C HIS A 382 21.73 -7.62 -2.43
N VAL A 383 23.07 -7.63 -2.48
CA VAL A 383 23.83 -6.42 -2.83
C VAL A 383 23.52 -5.98 -4.26
N LYS A 384 23.46 -6.93 -5.21
CA LYS A 384 23.11 -6.61 -6.61
C LYS A 384 21.68 -6.10 -6.76
N ASP A 385 20.74 -6.74 -6.08
CA ASP A 385 19.32 -6.38 -6.06
C ASP A 385 19.13 -4.93 -5.60
N THR A 386 19.65 -4.60 -4.42
CA THR A 386 19.64 -3.24 -3.89
C THR A 386 20.42 -2.27 -4.77
N THR A 387 21.53 -2.69 -5.40
CA THR A 387 22.27 -1.82 -6.34
C THR A 387 21.43 -1.50 -7.58
N ALA A 388 20.73 -2.48 -8.15
CA ALA A 388 19.84 -2.27 -9.29
C ALA A 388 18.67 -1.36 -8.92
N TRP A 389 18.06 -1.56 -7.75
CA TRP A 389 17.03 -0.66 -7.21
C TRP A 389 17.54 0.77 -7.04
N THR A 390 18.71 0.95 -6.43
CA THR A 390 19.34 2.27 -6.24
C THR A 390 19.66 2.94 -7.58
N LEU A 391 20.10 2.20 -8.60
CA LEU A 391 20.26 2.74 -9.96
C LEU A 391 18.92 3.17 -10.55
N GLY A 392 17.85 2.40 -10.34
CA GLY A 392 16.49 2.79 -10.74
C GLY A 392 16.08 4.13 -10.13
N ARG A 393 16.32 4.33 -8.82
CA ARG A 393 16.07 5.60 -8.15
C ARG A 393 16.91 6.75 -8.69
N VAL A 394 18.17 6.50 -9.06
CA VAL A 394 18.99 7.51 -9.74
C VAL A 394 18.33 7.95 -11.05
N PHE A 395 17.81 7.01 -11.83
CA PHE A 395 17.14 7.32 -13.11
C PHE A 395 15.76 7.95 -12.92
N GLU A 396 15.09 7.68 -11.81
CA GLU A 396 13.80 8.28 -11.48
C GLU A 396 13.94 9.74 -11.05
N PHE A 397 14.88 10.06 -10.15
CA PHE A 397 14.94 11.37 -9.50
C PHE A 397 16.00 12.32 -10.08
N LEU A 398 17.03 11.81 -10.77
CA LEU A 398 18.18 12.61 -11.25
C LEU A 398 18.38 12.52 -12.78
N HIS A 399 17.32 12.13 -13.49
CA HIS A 399 17.25 12.08 -14.94
C HIS A 399 15.86 12.52 -15.42
N GLY A 400 15.78 13.15 -16.59
CA GLY A 400 14.54 13.70 -17.13
C GLY A 400 14.64 15.17 -17.54
N SER A 401 13.54 15.71 -18.08
CA SER A 401 13.43 17.08 -18.58
C SER A 401 13.45 18.14 -17.47
N THR A 402 13.25 17.74 -16.21
CA THR A 402 13.20 18.60 -15.03
C THR A 402 14.56 18.82 -14.37
N VAL A 403 15.61 18.10 -14.79
CA VAL A 403 16.95 18.16 -14.20
C VAL A 403 17.90 18.94 -15.12
N GLU A 404 18.46 20.06 -14.65
CA GLU A 404 19.35 20.91 -15.46
C GLU A 404 20.63 20.18 -15.91
N THR A 405 21.19 19.34 -15.05
CA THR A 405 22.40 18.54 -15.31
C THR A 405 22.12 17.05 -15.07
N PRO A 406 21.58 16.32 -16.06
CA PRO A 406 21.24 14.91 -15.87
C PRO A 406 22.51 14.08 -15.64
N VAL A 407 22.40 13.09 -14.75
CA VAL A 407 23.47 12.11 -14.48
C VAL A 407 23.72 11.24 -15.72
N ILE A 408 22.69 11.04 -16.54
CA ILE A 408 22.75 10.21 -17.74
C ILE A 408 23.20 11.07 -18.92
N THR A 409 24.33 10.68 -19.52
CA THR A 409 24.95 11.36 -20.65
C THR A 409 25.10 10.39 -21.82
N PRO A 410 25.25 10.88 -23.05
CA PRO A 410 25.55 10.01 -24.19
C PRO A 410 26.80 9.14 -23.99
N ASP A 411 27.78 9.63 -23.22
CA ASP A 411 29.04 8.92 -22.96
C ASP A 411 28.88 7.72 -22.01
N ASN A 412 27.99 7.80 -21.02
CA ASN A 412 27.76 6.71 -20.05
C ASN A 412 26.56 5.83 -20.41
N CYS A 413 25.65 6.29 -21.26
CA CYS A 413 24.41 5.60 -21.61
C CYS A 413 24.65 4.18 -22.16
N GLN A 414 25.62 4.00 -23.06
CA GLN A 414 25.95 2.68 -23.61
C GLN A 414 26.38 1.69 -22.51
N GLN A 415 27.20 2.15 -21.56
CA GLN A 415 27.66 1.30 -20.46
C GLN A 415 26.51 0.91 -19.54
N ILE A 416 25.65 1.87 -19.20
CA ILE A 416 24.46 1.65 -18.37
C ILE A 416 23.55 0.60 -19.00
N ILE A 417 23.20 0.76 -20.27
CA ILE A 417 22.34 -0.21 -20.98
C ILE A 417 22.99 -1.59 -21.00
N THR A 418 24.28 -1.67 -21.34
CA THR A 418 25.01 -2.95 -21.38
C THR A 418 24.94 -3.67 -20.03
N VAL A 419 25.16 -2.94 -18.93
CA VAL A 419 25.11 -3.47 -17.57
C VAL A 419 23.69 -3.92 -17.18
N LEU A 420 22.66 -3.12 -17.48
CA LEU A 420 21.27 -3.48 -17.18
C LEU A 420 20.84 -4.73 -17.95
N LEU A 421 21.10 -4.79 -19.27
CA LEU A 421 20.76 -5.95 -20.10
C LEU A 421 21.54 -7.22 -19.72
N GLN A 422 22.77 -7.07 -19.22
CA GLN A 422 23.51 -8.20 -18.63
C GLN A 422 22.84 -8.67 -17.33
N SER A 423 22.44 -7.74 -16.46
CA SER A 423 21.87 -8.03 -15.14
C SER A 423 20.47 -8.65 -15.20
N MET A 424 19.73 -8.41 -16.28
CA MET A 424 18.47 -9.12 -16.60
C MET A 424 18.61 -10.64 -16.76
N LYS A 425 19.84 -11.15 -16.86
CA LYS A 425 20.14 -12.59 -16.94
C LYS A 425 20.53 -13.19 -15.59
N ASP A 426 20.59 -12.38 -14.53
CA ASP A 426 20.92 -12.81 -13.17
C ASP A 426 19.68 -13.40 -12.46
N ALA A 427 19.77 -13.67 -11.16
CA ALA A 427 18.67 -14.17 -10.34
C ALA A 427 17.38 -13.33 -10.48
N PRO A 428 16.17 -13.91 -10.31
CA PRO A 428 14.91 -13.23 -10.58
C PRO A 428 14.72 -11.89 -9.89
N ASN A 429 15.10 -11.76 -8.61
CA ASN A 429 15.06 -10.51 -7.86
C ASN A 429 15.94 -9.42 -8.50
N VAL A 430 17.21 -9.73 -8.79
CA VAL A 430 18.13 -8.79 -9.44
C VAL A 430 17.63 -8.41 -10.84
N ALA A 431 17.13 -9.38 -11.61
CA ALA A 431 16.63 -9.15 -12.95
C ALA A 431 15.36 -8.27 -12.95
N GLU A 432 14.49 -8.41 -11.95
CA GLU A 432 13.30 -7.58 -11.78
C GLU A 432 13.70 -6.13 -11.50
N LYS A 433 14.63 -5.88 -10.58
CA LYS A 433 15.16 -4.53 -10.33
C LYS A 433 15.91 -3.96 -11.52
N ALA A 434 16.62 -4.77 -12.30
CA ALA A 434 17.25 -4.32 -13.55
C ALA A 434 16.21 -3.90 -14.61
N CYS A 435 15.07 -4.59 -14.68
CA CYS A 435 13.93 -4.18 -15.52
C CYS A 435 13.35 -2.85 -15.02
N GLY A 436 13.11 -2.71 -13.72
CA GLY A 436 12.63 -1.46 -13.12
C GLY A 436 13.59 -0.29 -13.32
N ALA A 437 14.91 -0.52 -13.23
CA ALA A 437 15.88 0.51 -13.54
C ALA A 437 15.84 0.93 -15.02
N LEU A 438 15.72 -0.03 -15.96
CA LEU A 438 15.54 0.30 -17.36
C LEU A 438 14.22 1.07 -17.62
N TYR A 439 13.15 0.76 -16.88
CA TYR A 439 11.87 1.48 -16.96
C TYR A 439 12.08 2.97 -16.70
N PHE A 440 12.69 3.34 -15.58
CA PHE A 440 12.93 4.75 -15.23
C PHE A 440 13.93 5.42 -16.17
N LEU A 441 14.93 4.66 -16.65
CA LEU A 441 15.85 5.16 -17.68
C LEU A 441 15.12 5.49 -19.00
N ALA A 442 14.14 4.69 -19.40
CA ALA A 442 13.32 4.98 -20.58
C ALA A 442 12.41 6.19 -20.36
N GLN A 443 11.74 6.23 -19.20
CA GLN A 443 10.81 7.29 -18.82
C GLN A 443 11.46 8.69 -18.84
N GLY A 444 12.71 8.82 -18.41
CA GLY A 444 13.42 10.11 -18.46
C GLY A 444 13.64 10.67 -19.86
N TYR A 445 13.35 9.90 -20.92
CA TYR A 445 13.36 10.36 -22.32
C TYR A 445 11.96 10.53 -22.94
N GLU A 446 10.87 10.46 -22.17
CA GLU A 446 9.49 10.55 -22.68
C GLU A 446 9.24 11.81 -23.54
N ASP A 447 9.81 12.95 -23.14
CA ASP A 447 9.65 14.26 -23.82
C ASP A 447 10.54 14.44 -25.08
N VAL A 448 11.36 13.44 -25.44
CA VAL A 448 12.30 13.57 -26.57
C VAL A 448 11.61 13.29 -27.90
N SER A 449 11.46 14.33 -28.72
CA SER A 449 10.64 14.28 -29.93
C SER A 449 11.27 13.59 -31.16
N SER A 450 12.60 13.52 -31.28
CA SER A 450 13.26 13.04 -32.50
C SER A 450 14.12 11.78 -32.30
N SER A 451 15.20 11.89 -31.52
CA SER A 451 16.12 10.78 -31.28
C SER A 451 16.54 10.79 -29.82
N SER A 452 16.33 9.66 -29.13
CA SER A 452 16.82 9.46 -27.77
C SER A 452 18.17 8.72 -27.78
N PRO A 453 19.03 8.89 -26.76
CA PRO A 453 20.21 8.05 -26.58
C PRO A 453 19.93 6.54 -26.53
N LEU A 454 18.68 6.14 -26.25
CA LEU A 454 18.24 4.74 -26.26
C LEU A 454 17.96 4.20 -27.67
N THR A 455 17.75 5.08 -28.66
CA THR A 455 17.35 4.70 -30.02
C THR A 455 18.30 3.67 -30.67
N PRO A 456 19.64 3.80 -30.58
CA PRO A 456 20.57 2.79 -31.12
C PRO A 456 20.46 1.41 -30.47
N PHE A 457 19.92 1.34 -29.26
CA PHE A 457 19.85 0.12 -28.44
C PHE A 457 18.44 -0.47 -28.38
N PHE A 458 17.45 0.19 -29.01
CA PHE A 458 16.03 -0.16 -28.89
C PHE A 458 15.76 -1.64 -29.23
N GLU A 459 16.31 -2.13 -30.34
CA GLU A 459 16.12 -3.53 -30.76
C GLU A 459 16.72 -4.52 -29.75
N GLU A 460 17.89 -4.21 -29.18
CA GLU A 460 18.56 -5.06 -28.20
C GLU A 460 17.81 -5.07 -26.86
N ILE A 461 17.30 -3.91 -26.44
CA ILE A 461 16.48 -3.74 -25.24
C ILE A 461 15.21 -4.59 -25.37
N VAL A 462 14.46 -4.41 -26.45
CA VAL A 462 13.20 -5.13 -26.70
C VAL A 462 13.45 -6.64 -26.75
N ARG A 463 14.49 -7.09 -27.45
CA ARG A 463 14.86 -8.51 -27.51
C ARG A 463 15.19 -9.09 -26.14
N SER A 464 15.93 -8.33 -25.31
CA SER A 464 16.30 -8.76 -23.97
C SER A 464 15.09 -8.87 -23.06
N LEU A 465 14.18 -7.90 -23.07
CA LEU A 465 12.94 -7.93 -22.29
C LEU A 465 12.06 -9.12 -22.70
N LEU A 466 11.88 -9.38 -23.99
CA LEU A 466 11.16 -10.58 -24.47
C LEU A 466 11.88 -11.87 -24.08
N THR A 467 13.22 -11.87 -23.98
CA THR A 467 13.95 -13.04 -23.49
C THR A 467 13.66 -13.27 -22.00
N VAL A 468 13.55 -12.20 -21.21
CA VAL A 468 13.20 -12.27 -19.78
C VAL A 468 11.80 -12.83 -19.56
N THR A 469 10.80 -12.39 -20.34
CA THR A 469 9.41 -12.87 -20.20
C THR A 469 9.27 -14.38 -20.43
N HIS A 470 10.21 -14.98 -21.17
CA HIS A 470 10.26 -16.41 -21.48
C HIS A 470 11.21 -17.24 -20.60
N ARG A 471 11.86 -16.66 -19.58
CA ARG A 471 12.69 -17.44 -18.65
C ARG A 471 11.84 -18.47 -17.90
N GLU A 472 12.46 -19.59 -17.51
CA GLU A 472 11.81 -20.65 -16.74
C GLU A 472 11.37 -20.15 -15.35
N ASP A 473 12.17 -19.26 -14.75
CA ASP A 473 11.95 -18.62 -13.45
C ASP A 473 11.24 -17.25 -13.56
N ALA A 474 10.69 -16.89 -14.74
CA ALA A 474 10.03 -15.59 -14.94
C ALA A 474 8.80 -15.37 -14.04
N GLY A 475 8.25 -16.43 -13.44
CA GLY A 475 7.15 -16.32 -12.49
C GLY A 475 7.58 -16.01 -11.05
N GLU A 476 8.88 -15.95 -10.77
CA GLU A 476 9.43 -15.62 -9.45
C GLU A 476 9.67 -14.11 -9.33
N SER A 477 9.54 -13.55 -8.12
CA SER A 477 9.78 -12.14 -7.80
C SER A 477 9.06 -11.15 -8.74
N ARG A 478 7.92 -11.55 -9.32
CA ARG A 478 7.16 -10.77 -10.33
C ARG A 478 7.97 -10.38 -11.59
N LEU A 479 9.04 -11.11 -11.91
CA LEU A 479 9.96 -10.78 -13.00
C LEU A 479 9.25 -10.60 -14.36
N ARG A 480 8.31 -11.48 -14.70
CA ARG A 480 7.56 -11.39 -15.96
C ARG A 480 6.74 -10.11 -16.04
N THR A 481 6.08 -9.73 -14.95
CA THR A 481 5.27 -8.50 -14.86
C THR A 481 6.16 -7.28 -15.06
N ALA A 482 7.27 -7.19 -14.32
CA ALA A 482 8.24 -6.11 -14.47
C ALA A 482 8.80 -6.03 -15.90
N ALA A 483 9.11 -7.15 -16.55
CA ALA A 483 9.61 -7.16 -17.92
C ALA A 483 8.60 -6.62 -18.94
N TYR A 484 7.30 -6.97 -18.83
CA TYR A 484 6.27 -6.40 -19.70
C TYR A 484 5.97 -4.94 -19.37
N GLU A 485 6.01 -4.53 -18.11
CA GLU A 485 5.86 -3.12 -17.71
C GLU A 485 6.99 -2.25 -18.26
N THR A 486 8.25 -2.71 -18.15
CA THR A 486 9.40 -2.06 -18.77
C THR A 486 9.30 -2.03 -20.28
N LEU A 487 8.83 -3.11 -20.93
CA LEU A 487 8.61 -3.13 -22.38
C LEU A 487 7.58 -2.08 -22.80
N ASN A 488 6.49 -1.96 -22.02
CA ASN A 488 5.45 -0.97 -22.26
C ASN A 488 6.03 0.44 -22.17
N GLU A 489 6.85 0.73 -21.16
CA GLU A 489 7.45 2.05 -20.99
C GLU A 489 8.45 2.39 -22.10
N VAL A 490 9.29 1.43 -22.49
CA VAL A 490 10.19 1.57 -23.64
C VAL A 490 9.40 1.87 -24.92
N VAL A 491 8.23 1.24 -25.11
CA VAL A 491 7.34 1.53 -26.25
C VAL A 491 6.70 2.93 -26.11
N ARG A 492 6.23 3.34 -24.93
CA ARG A 492 5.68 4.70 -24.71
C ARG A 492 6.70 5.78 -25.05
N CYS A 493 7.94 5.59 -24.59
CA CYS A 493 9.06 6.50 -24.80
C CYS A 493 9.77 6.33 -26.17
N SER A 494 9.25 5.48 -27.06
CA SER A 494 9.82 5.28 -28.40
C SER A 494 9.64 6.52 -29.30
N THR A 495 10.51 6.71 -30.29
CA THR A 495 10.48 7.85 -31.21
C THR A 495 9.99 7.44 -32.59
N GLU A 496 9.85 8.39 -33.52
CA GLU A 496 9.53 8.06 -34.92
C GLU A 496 10.55 7.12 -35.57
N GLU A 497 11.84 7.21 -35.18
CA GLU A 497 12.92 6.37 -35.71
C GLU A 497 12.75 4.90 -35.31
N THR A 498 12.19 4.63 -34.13
CA THR A 498 11.97 3.26 -33.62
C THR A 498 10.58 2.73 -33.94
N ALA A 499 9.71 3.52 -34.57
CA ALA A 499 8.32 3.16 -34.86
C ALA A 499 8.20 1.89 -35.74
N ALA A 500 9.12 1.70 -36.68
CA ALA A 500 9.18 0.47 -37.49
C ALA A 500 9.49 -0.78 -36.65
N MET A 501 10.31 -0.64 -35.60
CA MET A 501 10.64 -1.72 -34.66
C MET A 501 9.46 -2.02 -33.75
N VAL A 502 8.75 -0.98 -33.27
CA VAL A 502 7.51 -1.13 -32.49
C VAL A 502 6.45 -1.87 -33.31
N LEU A 503 6.32 -1.56 -34.61
CA LEU A 503 5.38 -2.26 -35.49
C LEU A 503 5.70 -3.76 -35.63
N GLN A 504 6.98 -4.16 -35.55
CA GLN A 504 7.37 -5.57 -35.56
C GLN A 504 6.98 -6.33 -34.28
N LEU A 505 6.72 -5.63 -33.17
CA LEU A 505 6.26 -6.26 -31.94
C LEU A 505 4.81 -6.72 -32.00
N VAL A 506 3.96 -6.05 -32.79
CA VAL A 506 2.53 -6.38 -32.94
C VAL A 506 2.30 -7.88 -33.22
N PRO A 507 2.88 -8.49 -34.28
CA PRO A 507 2.67 -9.91 -34.54
C PRO A 507 3.27 -10.83 -33.49
N ILE A 508 4.34 -10.42 -32.78
CA ILE A 508 4.98 -11.22 -31.72
C ILE A 508 4.01 -11.35 -30.54
N ILE A 509 3.57 -10.21 -29.99
CA ILE A 509 2.66 -10.17 -28.84
C ILE A 509 1.30 -10.81 -29.18
N MET A 510 0.78 -10.59 -30.40
CA MET A 510 -0.44 -11.27 -30.84
C MET A 510 -0.28 -12.79 -30.92
N THR A 511 0.88 -13.29 -31.35
CA THR A 511 1.14 -14.73 -31.42
C THR A 511 1.22 -15.33 -30.02
N GLU A 512 1.86 -14.67 -29.07
CA GLU A 512 1.90 -15.09 -27.67
C GLU A 512 0.48 -15.12 -27.08
N LEU A 513 -0.30 -14.05 -27.28
CA LEU A 513 -1.69 -14.00 -26.81
C LEU A 513 -2.52 -15.14 -27.41
N HIS A 514 -2.38 -15.38 -28.70
CA HIS A 514 -3.05 -16.50 -29.37
C HIS A 514 -2.71 -17.86 -28.73
N GLN A 515 -1.43 -18.12 -28.46
CA GLN A 515 -0.99 -19.36 -27.82
C GLN A 515 -1.61 -19.55 -26.43
N THR A 516 -1.76 -18.47 -25.65
CA THR A 516 -2.43 -18.57 -24.35
C THR A 516 -3.90 -19.00 -24.50
N VAL A 517 -4.61 -18.54 -25.53
CA VAL A 517 -6.04 -18.84 -25.70
C VAL A 517 -6.26 -20.21 -26.36
N GLU A 518 -5.24 -20.81 -26.98
CA GLU A 518 -5.30 -22.18 -27.53
C GLU A 518 -4.96 -23.26 -26.51
N ALA A 519 -4.27 -22.93 -25.41
CA ALA A 519 -3.89 -23.93 -24.42
C ALA A 519 -5.12 -24.51 -23.70
N GLN A 520 -5.29 -25.83 -23.77
CA GLN A 520 -6.41 -26.55 -23.16
C GLN A 520 -5.93 -27.45 -22.02
N LYS A 521 -6.80 -27.68 -21.02
CA LYS A 521 -6.60 -28.61 -19.89
C LYS A 521 -5.49 -28.21 -18.89
N LEU A 522 -5.52 -26.95 -18.47
CA LEU A 522 -4.67 -26.46 -17.38
C LEU A 522 -5.25 -26.82 -16.01
N SER A 523 -4.36 -27.05 -15.05
CA SER A 523 -4.69 -27.03 -13.62
C SER A 523 -5.21 -25.65 -13.19
N SER A 524 -5.72 -25.54 -11.96
CA SER A 524 -6.21 -24.25 -11.43
C SER A 524 -5.10 -23.21 -11.42
N ASP A 525 -3.93 -23.58 -10.90
CA ASP A 525 -2.77 -22.69 -10.73
C ASP A 525 -2.19 -22.26 -12.08
N GLU A 526 -2.11 -23.18 -13.05
CA GLU A 526 -1.65 -22.86 -14.41
C GLU A 526 -2.63 -21.93 -15.14
N ARG A 527 -3.94 -22.04 -14.86
CA ARG A 527 -4.96 -21.15 -15.42
C ARG A 527 -4.83 -19.74 -14.87
N GLU A 528 -4.52 -19.59 -13.59
CA GLU A 528 -4.29 -18.29 -12.96
C GLU A 528 -3.04 -17.60 -13.55
N LYS A 529 -1.92 -18.33 -13.67
CA LYS A 529 -0.71 -17.81 -14.34
C LYS A 529 -0.95 -17.45 -15.81
N GLN A 530 -1.75 -18.24 -16.51
CA GLN A 530 -2.15 -17.94 -17.89
C GLN A 530 -3.02 -16.69 -17.97
N THR A 531 -3.95 -16.54 -17.04
CA THR A 531 -4.84 -15.38 -16.94
C THR A 531 -4.00 -14.11 -16.74
N GLU A 532 -3.09 -14.13 -15.78
CA GLU A 532 -2.15 -13.02 -15.55
C GLU A 532 -1.37 -12.65 -16.82
N LEU A 533 -0.81 -13.65 -17.51
CA LEU A 533 -0.11 -13.44 -18.79
C LEU A 533 -1.03 -12.84 -19.87
N GLN A 534 -2.28 -13.27 -19.96
CA GLN A 534 -3.25 -12.66 -20.88
C GLN A 534 -3.48 -11.18 -20.60
N GLY A 535 -3.56 -10.81 -19.31
CA GLY A 535 -3.63 -9.40 -18.88
C GLY A 535 -2.41 -8.60 -19.35
N LEU A 536 -1.20 -9.09 -19.05
CA LEU A 536 0.06 -8.44 -19.44
C LEU A 536 0.17 -8.25 -20.97
N LEU A 537 -0.19 -9.26 -21.75
CA LEU A 537 -0.18 -9.20 -23.22
C LEU A 537 -1.23 -8.23 -23.77
N CYS A 538 -2.43 -8.17 -23.17
CA CYS A 538 -3.46 -7.20 -23.54
C CYS A 538 -3.01 -5.77 -23.24
N GLY A 539 -2.46 -5.52 -22.06
CA GLY A 539 -1.88 -4.22 -21.70
C GLY A 539 -0.73 -3.81 -22.63
N CYS A 540 0.12 -4.76 -23.04
CA CYS A 540 1.18 -4.50 -24.01
C CYS A 540 0.62 -4.10 -25.39
N LEU A 541 -0.39 -4.82 -25.90
CA LEU A 541 -1.07 -4.45 -27.14
C LEU A 541 -1.75 -3.08 -27.03
N GLN A 542 -2.37 -2.76 -25.89
CA GLN A 542 -2.97 -1.44 -25.65
C GLN A 542 -1.93 -0.33 -25.84
N VAL A 543 -0.75 -0.46 -25.21
CA VAL A 543 0.31 0.55 -25.29
C VAL A 543 0.83 0.68 -26.72
N ILE A 544 1.03 -0.45 -27.43
CA ILE A 544 1.43 -0.44 -28.84
C ILE A 544 0.37 0.25 -29.72
N ILE A 545 -0.92 -0.04 -29.51
CA ILE A 545 -2.03 0.62 -30.22
C ILE A 545 -1.96 2.14 -30.02
N GLN A 546 -1.83 2.59 -28.78
CA GLN A 546 -1.80 4.01 -28.44
C GLN A 546 -0.59 4.69 -29.09
N LYS A 547 0.59 4.08 -29.02
CA LYS A 547 1.81 4.67 -29.57
C LYS A 547 1.77 4.73 -31.10
N LEU A 548 1.54 3.60 -31.77
CA LEU A 548 1.50 3.56 -33.23
C LEU A 548 0.29 4.28 -33.83
N GLY A 549 -0.79 4.42 -33.06
CA GLY A 549 -1.99 5.15 -33.44
C GLY A 549 -1.86 6.66 -33.36
N SER A 550 -0.87 7.17 -32.61
CA SER A 550 -0.62 8.61 -32.47
C SER A 550 0.02 9.25 -33.71
N SER A 551 0.72 8.47 -34.54
CA SER A 551 1.35 8.93 -35.78
C SER A 551 0.60 8.44 -37.02
N ASP A 552 0.28 9.36 -37.94
CA ASP A 552 -0.38 9.04 -39.22
C ASP A 552 0.46 8.09 -40.09
N SER A 553 1.79 8.14 -39.97
CA SER A 553 2.73 7.34 -40.77
C SER A 553 2.64 5.84 -40.47
N THR A 554 2.41 5.48 -39.21
CA THR A 554 2.32 4.10 -38.73
C THR A 554 0.89 3.58 -38.66
N ARG A 555 -0.08 4.49 -38.54
CA ARG A 555 -1.50 4.16 -38.42
C ARG A 555 -1.99 3.20 -39.50
N TYR A 556 -1.69 3.46 -40.77
CA TYR A 556 -2.15 2.61 -41.87
C TYR A 556 -1.56 1.20 -41.80
N ALA A 557 -0.27 1.08 -41.47
CA ALA A 557 0.41 -0.20 -41.35
C ALA A 557 -0.12 -1.00 -40.15
N PHE A 558 -0.35 -0.32 -39.02
CA PHE A 558 -0.92 -0.92 -37.82
C PHE A 558 -2.35 -1.45 -38.04
N MET A 559 -3.20 -0.69 -38.75
CA MET A 559 -4.60 -1.06 -38.97
C MET A 559 -4.79 -2.39 -39.73
N GLN A 560 -3.75 -2.92 -40.40
CA GLN A 560 -3.77 -4.24 -41.02
C GLN A 560 -3.92 -5.39 -40.00
N TYR A 561 -3.53 -5.16 -38.74
CA TYR A 561 -3.62 -6.13 -37.65
C TYR A 561 -4.93 -6.02 -36.85
N ALA A 562 -5.72 -4.96 -37.05
CA ALA A 562 -6.88 -4.63 -36.23
C ALA A 562 -7.92 -5.77 -36.16
N ASP A 563 -8.24 -6.40 -37.30
CA ASP A 563 -9.24 -7.47 -37.36
C ASP A 563 -8.81 -8.71 -36.58
N GLN A 564 -7.55 -9.12 -36.74
CA GLN A 564 -6.97 -10.28 -36.04
C GLN A 564 -6.86 -10.00 -34.54
N MET A 565 -6.44 -8.79 -34.17
CA MET A 565 -6.31 -8.37 -32.78
C MET A 565 -7.66 -8.33 -32.07
N MET A 566 -8.70 -7.78 -32.70
CA MET A 566 -10.05 -7.80 -32.16
C MET A 566 -10.56 -9.23 -31.98
N GLY A 567 -10.27 -10.13 -32.93
CA GLY A 567 -10.58 -11.55 -32.80
C GLY A 567 -9.93 -12.20 -31.57
N LEU A 568 -8.68 -11.85 -31.26
CA LEU A 568 -8.00 -12.34 -30.06
C LEU A 568 -8.64 -11.80 -28.78
N PHE A 569 -8.87 -10.49 -28.69
CA PHE A 569 -9.50 -9.89 -27.51
C PHE A 569 -10.87 -10.50 -27.21
N LEU A 570 -11.72 -10.71 -28.23
CA LEU A 570 -13.02 -11.37 -28.06
C LEU A 570 -12.90 -12.81 -27.53
N ARG A 571 -11.84 -13.54 -27.90
CA ARG A 571 -11.61 -14.88 -27.35
C ARG A 571 -11.10 -14.84 -25.91
N VAL A 572 -10.35 -13.80 -25.53
CA VAL A 572 -9.94 -13.58 -24.14
C VAL A 572 -11.17 -13.36 -23.24
N PHE A 573 -12.18 -12.61 -23.70
CA PHE A 573 -13.47 -12.48 -22.98
C PHE A 573 -14.21 -13.80 -22.77
N ALA A 574 -14.00 -14.78 -23.65
CA ALA A 574 -14.63 -16.08 -23.50
C ALA A 574 -14.04 -16.89 -22.31
N CYS A 575 -12.89 -16.51 -21.77
CA CYS A 575 -12.22 -17.18 -20.65
C CYS A 575 -12.84 -16.88 -19.27
N ARG A 576 -13.76 -15.90 -19.16
CA ARG A 576 -14.52 -15.57 -17.93
C ARG A 576 -13.65 -15.25 -16.71
N ASN A 577 -12.73 -14.30 -16.83
CA ASN A 577 -11.96 -13.77 -15.70
C ASN A 577 -12.01 -12.23 -15.65
N ALA A 578 -12.47 -11.67 -14.53
CA ALA A 578 -12.74 -10.24 -14.40
C ALA A 578 -11.50 -9.35 -14.59
N THR A 579 -10.33 -9.74 -14.09
CA THR A 579 -9.11 -8.90 -14.18
C THR A 579 -8.62 -8.79 -15.62
N VAL A 580 -8.61 -9.89 -16.36
CA VAL A 580 -8.18 -9.91 -17.77
C VAL A 580 -9.19 -9.21 -18.67
N HIS A 581 -10.48 -9.25 -18.30
CA HIS A 581 -11.52 -8.51 -19.00
C HIS A 581 -11.28 -7.00 -18.95
N GLU A 582 -10.76 -6.46 -17.84
CA GLU A 582 -10.42 -5.05 -17.72
C GLU A 582 -9.32 -4.64 -18.70
N GLU A 583 -8.19 -5.37 -18.72
CA GLU A 583 -7.07 -5.11 -19.65
C GLU A 583 -7.49 -5.26 -21.12
N ALA A 584 -8.25 -6.30 -21.44
CA ALA A 584 -8.78 -6.51 -22.79
C ALA A 584 -9.79 -5.40 -23.19
N MET A 585 -10.56 -4.85 -22.23
CA MET A 585 -11.44 -3.69 -22.47
C MET A 585 -10.65 -2.41 -22.72
N LEU A 586 -9.59 -2.15 -21.98
CA LEU A 586 -8.73 -1.00 -22.22
C LEU A 586 -8.06 -1.09 -23.59
N ALA A 587 -7.58 -2.27 -23.98
CA ALA A 587 -7.01 -2.51 -25.31
C ALA A 587 -8.04 -2.34 -26.45
N ILE A 588 -9.27 -2.88 -26.29
CA ILE A 588 -10.36 -2.66 -27.24
C ILE A 588 -10.74 -1.18 -27.32
N GLY A 589 -10.77 -0.48 -26.17
CA GLY A 589 -11.03 0.96 -26.11
C GLY A 589 -10.01 1.77 -26.91
N ALA A 590 -8.73 1.46 -26.75
CA ALA A 590 -7.66 2.07 -27.55
C ALA A 590 -7.83 1.78 -29.05
N LEU A 591 -8.18 0.54 -29.42
CA LEU A 591 -8.42 0.16 -30.81
C LEU A 591 -9.66 0.86 -31.40
N ALA A 592 -10.71 1.05 -30.60
CA ALA A 592 -11.93 1.74 -30.99
C ALA A 592 -11.67 3.23 -31.24
N TYR A 593 -10.92 3.88 -30.34
CA TYR A 593 -10.49 5.26 -30.52
C TYR A 593 -9.68 5.42 -31.81
N LEU A 594 -8.76 4.50 -32.07
CA LEU A 594 -7.96 4.52 -33.29
C LEU A 594 -8.79 4.26 -34.55
N SER A 595 -9.67 3.26 -34.54
CA SER A 595 -10.46 2.85 -35.70
C SER A 595 -11.57 3.85 -36.06
N GLY A 596 -12.06 4.62 -35.09
CA GLY A 596 -13.16 5.57 -35.30
C GLY A 596 -14.42 4.88 -35.85
N PRO A 597 -15.08 5.42 -36.89
CA PRO A 597 -16.30 4.84 -37.47
C PRO A 597 -16.14 3.39 -37.95
N ASP A 598 -14.93 2.99 -38.37
CA ASP A 598 -14.67 1.65 -38.88
C ASP A 598 -14.74 0.58 -37.78
N PHE A 599 -14.75 0.97 -36.51
CA PHE A 599 -14.97 0.06 -35.38
C PHE A 599 -16.38 -0.56 -35.38
N ALA A 600 -17.35 0.07 -36.06
CA ALA A 600 -18.74 -0.39 -36.10
C ALA A 600 -18.88 -1.85 -36.57
N LYS A 601 -17.95 -2.37 -37.38
CA LYS A 601 -17.97 -3.76 -37.85
C LYS A 601 -17.78 -4.78 -36.73
N TYR A 602 -17.17 -4.42 -35.61
CA TYR A 602 -16.92 -5.31 -34.47
C TYR A 602 -18.06 -5.28 -33.43
N MET A 603 -18.87 -4.22 -33.43
CA MET A 603 -19.93 -4.00 -32.45
C MET A 603 -20.93 -5.16 -32.32
N PRO A 604 -21.38 -5.85 -33.38
CA PRO A 604 -22.37 -6.93 -33.22
C PRO A 604 -21.91 -8.08 -32.30
N GLU A 605 -20.63 -8.44 -32.36
CA GLU A 605 -20.06 -9.48 -31.48
C GLU A 605 -19.61 -8.90 -30.16
N PHE A 606 -18.97 -7.73 -30.18
CA PHE A 606 -18.47 -7.08 -28.98
C PHE A 606 -19.59 -6.65 -28.02
N TYR A 607 -20.73 -6.19 -28.55
CA TYR A 607 -21.86 -5.74 -27.75
C TYR A 607 -22.39 -6.80 -26.78
N LYS A 608 -22.29 -8.09 -27.13
CA LYS A 608 -22.70 -9.20 -26.24
C LYS A 608 -21.89 -9.19 -24.94
N TYR A 609 -20.59 -8.95 -25.04
CA TYR A 609 -19.69 -8.88 -23.88
C TYR A 609 -19.84 -7.55 -23.13
N LEU A 610 -20.03 -6.45 -23.87
CA LEU A 610 -20.27 -5.13 -23.27
C LEU A 610 -21.59 -5.11 -22.47
N GLU A 611 -22.66 -5.69 -23.01
CA GLU A 611 -23.94 -5.83 -22.33
C GLU A 611 -23.81 -6.70 -21.07
N MET A 612 -23.10 -7.83 -21.15
CA MET A 612 -22.80 -8.66 -19.98
C MET A 612 -22.06 -7.87 -18.89
N GLY A 613 -21.03 -7.10 -19.26
CA GLY A 613 -20.30 -6.28 -18.30
C GLY A 613 -21.14 -5.15 -17.68
N LEU A 614 -22.00 -4.52 -18.48
CA LEU A 614 -22.89 -3.44 -18.01
C LEU A 614 -24.01 -3.96 -17.10
N GLN A 615 -24.43 -5.22 -17.29
CA GLN A 615 -25.44 -5.87 -16.46
C GLN A 615 -24.86 -6.40 -15.13
N ASN A 616 -23.55 -6.65 -15.05
CA ASN A 616 -22.89 -7.22 -13.88
C ASN A 616 -22.42 -6.12 -12.89
N PHE A 617 -23.36 -5.30 -12.40
CA PHE A 617 -23.08 -4.15 -11.52
C PHE A 617 -22.55 -4.54 -10.12
N GLU A 618 -22.60 -5.82 -9.74
CA GLU A 618 -22.09 -6.34 -8.47
C GLU A 618 -20.57 -6.55 -8.51
N GLU A 619 -19.97 -6.77 -9.68
CA GLU A 619 -18.52 -6.75 -9.90
C GLU A 619 -18.11 -5.35 -10.40
N TYR A 620 -17.93 -4.39 -9.49
CA TYR A 620 -17.48 -3.03 -9.83
C TYR A 620 -16.14 -2.99 -10.61
N GLN A 621 -15.39 -4.11 -10.65
CA GLN A 621 -14.18 -4.29 -11.45
C GLN A 621 -14.44 -4.66 -12.93
N PHE A 622 -15.65 -5.10 -13.30
CA PHE A 622 -15.92 -5.56 -14.66
C PHE A 622 -15.87 -4.43 -15.70
N ILE A 623 -16.10 -3.20 -15.26
CA ILE A 623 -15.92 -1.99 -16.06
C ILE A 623 -15.31 -0.96 -15.14
N GLY A 624 -13.99 -0.90 -15.08
CA GLY A 624 -13.27 0.18 -14.40
C GLY A 624 -13.91 1.53 -14.74
N LYS A 625 -14.14 2.37 -13.72
CA LYS A 625 -14.80 3.68 -13.86
C LYS A 625 -14.17 4.54 -14.97
N ASP A 626 -12.89 4.33 -15.28
CA ASP A 626 -12.17 5.04 -16.33
C ASP A 626 -12.37 4.43 -17.73
N ALA A 627 -12.59 3.12 -17.85
CA ALA A 627 -12.94 2.49 -19.13
C ALA A 627 -14.33 2.94 -19.61
N SER A 628 -15.34 2.94 -18.72
CA SER A 628 -16.68 3.44 -19.05
C SER A 628 -16.68 4.94 -19.33
N LYS A 629 -15.96 5.74 -18.54
CA LYS A 629 -15.85 7.19 -18.75
C LYS A 629 -15.08 7.54 -20.01
N ASN A 630 -14.02 6.83 -20.38
CA ASN A 630 -13.29 7.10 -21.63
C ASN A 630 -14.13 6.69 -22.84
N ILE A 631 -14.80 5.54 -22.82
CA ILE A 631 -15.72 5.13 -23.89
C ILE A 631 -16.91 6.11 -24.01
N CYS A 632 -17.51 6.54 -22.88
CA CYS A 632 -18.65 7.48 -22.89
C CYS A 632 -18.27 8.96 -23.09
N LYS A 633 -17.07 9.42 -22.71
CA LYS A 633 -16.61 10.80 -22.98
C LYS A 633 -16.09 10.97 -24.40
N GLN A 634 -15.46 9.94 -24.98
CA GLN A 634 -14.85 10.01 -26.31
C GLN A 634 -15.83 9.60 -27.43
N GLY A 635 -16.83 8.78 -27.11
CA GLY A 635 -18.02 8.63 -27.94
C GLY A 635 -19.01 9.76 -27.67
N ARG A 636 -19.15 10.72 -28.59
CA ARG A 636 -20.31 11.63 -28.56
C ARG A 636 -21.60 10.81 -28.47
N VAL A 637 -22.24 10.81 -27.30
CA VAL A 637 -23.55 10.19 -27.00
C VAL A 637 -24.72 10.88 -27.76
N SER A 638 -24.44 11.60 -28.85
CA SER A 638 -25.45 12.23 -29.69
C SER A 638 -25.79 11.45 -30.97
N GLN A 639 -25.18 10.28 -31.24
CA GLN A 639 -25.46 9.51 -32.47
C GLN A 639 -26.05 8.09 -32.26
N LEU A 640 -26.31 7.65 -31.03
CA LEU A 640 -26.94 6.35 -30.75
C LEU A 640 -28.47 6.41 -30.52
N GLN A 641 -29.10 7.58 -30.67
CA GLN A 641 -30.58 7.71 -30.67
C GLN A 641 -31.23 7.41 -32.04
N GLY A 642 -30.47 6.88 -33.00
CA GLY A 642 -30.90 6.76 -34.41
C GLY A 642 -31.19 5.35 -34.91
N ILE A 643 -31.26 4.32 -34.06
CA ILE A 643 -31.66 2.97 -34.46
C ILE A 643 -32.61 2.40 -33.38
N SER A 644 -33.87 2.80 -33.48
CA SER A 644 -35.03 2.12 -32.90
C SER A 644 -35.99 1.76 -34.04
#